data_AF-A0AAD2CVS0-F1
#
_entry.id   AF-A0AAD2CVS0-F1
#
_cell.length_a   1.000
_cell.length_b   1.000
_cell.length_c   1.000
_cell.angle_alpha   90.00
_cell.angle_beta   90.00
_cell.angle_gamma   90.00
#
_symmetry.space_group_name_H-M   'P 1'
#
loop_
_entity.id
_entity.type
_entity.pdbx_description
1 polymer ?
#
loop_
_entity_poly.entity_id
_entity_poly.type
_entity_poly.pdbx_seq_one_letter_code
_entity_poly.pdbx_strand_id
1 'polypeptide(L)'
;MRLSSNTVLLSLLTFICCHNDDGSNFAEASKLRRGSAKRNEEIEDISSSPIPEDSSATETTRSLLSYYSTLTDAEILALKKTPPSLQSSKCGNSMFRKQHPGCKTIEEALTKAPSEPLFSSPTASPTQPLTTTNGPTDVPSQSPPPKPTREPSTQPSTRPSTRPSTQPSISPSTMAPSTSFPTESPTRVQDRPLNCIQTVKGNELTIRSGINFRKGDVHCLISDNGDDGDSEAETYFGYTWTNQFGLFSNNTSVWTVPSAIVSSFDRWTFQDDGNLVLRDGSGKSIWTARTHGNRGAKLKVSVEQVWIESNDNVGSTVWSQPPYIATLAPFTGEYPDPSTGLQYYAYYYPWYLRDNWSRHGYQDEPLLGKYGTDEVAVAEQHIEWALQTGISSWIISYWGPDHLTMKHFKAGMMNAPSLNKINFCMLYESVILDDRGNWRDGSKEEALYRDLKVIVDEFFDHPSYLKINGRPVIIFYITRSRMAYDEGFDGPSVIANMRRRLGHDIYFIADEPFFDWDNKSPEDNGNAFKDGKQVFDAYTTYNMFRNSVVRQGETATDYQMREAMPIWKRWAEQLPLFPNVMPQYYDFRGHKPLLGNSADFMKQLREVACLPQTNFDGAPHIMMITSFNEWWEGTQIEPEDGSPDNWNNYGFQFMETLATFKKEMDSLGAYWCPEDTIVEEADNGKRG
;
A
#
# COMPACT_ATOMS: atom_id res chain seq x y z
N MET A 1 -13.92 -53.87 1.42
CA MET A 1 -13.41 -53.05 2.54
C MET A 1 -14.53 -52.92 3.57
N ARG A 2 -14.35 -53.42 4.80
CA ARG A 2 -15.25 -53.10 5.92
C ARG A 2 -14.72 -51.82 6.57
N LEU A 3 -15.47 -50.72 6.48
CA LEU A 3 -15.22 -49.51 7.26
C LEU A 3 -16.04 -49.59 8.56
N SER A 4 -15.44 -49.23 9.69
CA SER A 4 -16.02 -49.42 11.01
C SER A 4 -17.16 -48.45 11.32
N SER A 5 -18.22 -48.94 11.99
CA SER A 5 -19.42 -48.18 12.34
C SER A 5 -19.16 -46.96 13.24
N ASN A 6 -17.98 -46.89 13.88
CA ASN A 6 -17.62 -45.81 14.81
C ASN A 6 -17.47 -44.44 14.11
N THR A 7 -17.09 -44.39 12.82
CA THR A 7 -16.98 -43.12 12.09
C THR A 7 -18.35 -42.48 11.83
N VAL A 8 -19.40 -43.30 11.70
CA VAL A 8 -20.79 -42.84 11.49
C VAL A 8 -21.33 -42.22 12.77
N LEU A 9 -21.12 -42.87 13.93
CA LEU A 9 -21.59 -42.37 15.22
C LEU A 9 -20.93 -41.04 15.62
N LEU A 10 -19.63 -40.90 15.39
CA LEU A 10 -18.89 -39.67 15.68
C LEU A 10 -19.36 -38.50 14.79
N SER A 11 -19.69 -38.77 13.53
CA SER A 11 -20.21 -37.76 12.59
C SER A 11 -21.63 -37.30 12.98
N LEU A 12 -22.49 -38.20 13.46
CA LEU A 12 -23.83 -37.86 13.92
C LEU A 12 -23.82 -37.06 15.23
N LEU A 13 -22.95 -37.41 16.20
CA LEU A 13 -22.82 -36.66 17.45
C LEU A 13 -22.38 -35.21 17.20
N THR A 14 -21.41 -34.99 16.31
CA THR A 14 -20.99 -33.63 15.92
C THR A 14 -22.14 -32.83 15.27
N PHE A 15 -23.02 -33.48 14.51
CA PHE A 15 -24.15 -32.81 13.86
C PHE A 15 -25.28 -32.45 14.85
N ILE A 16 -25.52 -33.30 15.87
CA ILE A 16 -26.53 -33.05 16.91
C ILE A 16 -26.07 -31.95 17.88
N CYS A 17 -24.77 -31.87 18.20
CA CYS A 17 -24.22 -30.85 19.10
C CYS A 17 -24.28 -29.42 18.54
N CYS A 18 -24.46 -29.23 17.23
CA CYS A 18 -24.49 -27.89 16.62
C CYS A 18 -25.88 -27.20 16.64
N HIS A 19 -26.92 -27.82 17.21
CA HIS A 19 -28.31 -27.31 17.15
C HIS A 19 -29.11 -27.37 18.47
N ASN A 20 -28.44 -27.58 19.61
CA ASN A 20 -29.05 -27.38 20.93
C ASN A 20 -28.45 -26.16 21.62
N ASP A 21 -29.09 -25.00 21.44
CA ASP A 21 -28.90 -23.83 22.29
C ASP A 21 -29.49 -24.10 23.69
N ASP A 22 -28.71 -24.72 24.57
CA ASP A 22 -28.84 -24.49 26.02
C ASP A 22 -27.56 -24.89 26.76
N GLY A 23 -26.96 -23.92 27.44
CA GLY A 23 -25.60 -23.99 28.00
C GLY A 23 -25.48 -24.77 29.31
N SER A 24 -25.76 -26.07 29.33
CA SER A 24 -25.50 -26.91 30.52
C SER A 24 -25.24 -28.39 30.20
N ASN A 25 -23.98 -28.75 29.88
CA ASN A 25 -23.39 -30.10 30.15
C ASN A 25 -21.88 -30.24 29.84
N PHE A 26 -21.08 -29.16 29.88
CA PHE A 26 -19.65 -29.21 29.52
C PHE A 26 -18.70 -29.87 30.57
N ALA A 27 -19.24 -30.40 31.68
CA ALA A 27 -18.45 -30.78 32.86
C ALA A 27 -17.99 -32.26 32.93
N GLU A 28 -18.54 -33.17 32.11
CA GLU A 28 -18.21 -34.61 32.20
C GLU A 28 -17.29 -35.15 31.10
N ALA A 29 -17.34 -34.61 29.88
CA ALA A 29 -16.50 -35.08 28.77
C ALA A 29 -14.99 -34.86 28.99
N SER A 30 -14.60 -33.91 29.87
CA SER A 30 -13.22 -33.54 30.13
C SER A 30 -12.46 -34.48 31.08
N LYS A 31 -13.13 -35.43 31.74
CA LYS A 31 -12.48 -36.38 32.68
C LYS A 31 -11.94 -37.66 32.03
N LEU A 32 -12.33 -37.99 30.80
CA LEU A 32 -11.94 -39.23 30.11
C LEU A 32 -10.63 -39.17 29.31
N ARG A 33 -9.97 -38.01 29.22
CA ARG A 33 -8.74 -37.81 28.39
C ARG A 33 -7.40 -37.79 29.16
N ARG A 34 -7.39 -38.07 30.47
CA ARG A 34 -6.16 -38.24 31.27
C ARG A 34 -6.02 -39.69 31.75
N GLY A 35 -5.63 -40.60 30.84
CA GLY A 35 -5.46 -42.03 31.15
C GLY A 35 -4.56 -42.76 30.14
N SER A 36 -3.32 -43.03 30.56
CA SER A 36 -2.35 -43.99 30.00
C SER A 36 -2.02 -43.96 28.50
N ALA A 37 -0.76 -43.65 28.19
CA ALA A 37 -0.09 -44.22 27.02
C ALA A 37 0.49 -45.60 27.38
N LYS A 38 0.09 -46.67 26.66
CA LYS A 38 0.94 -47.84 26.32
C LYS A 38 0.19 -48.96 25.56
N ARG A 39 0.88 -49.46 24.52
CA ARG A 39 0.81 -50.79 23.87
C ARG A 39 -0.36 -51.12 22.92
N ASN A 40 0.02 -51.96 21.95
CA ASN A 40 -0.81 -52.57 20.91
C ASN A 40 -1.47 -53.86 21.42
N GLU A 41 -2.33 -54.39 20.54
CA GLU A 41 -2.83 -55.78 20.41
C GLU A 41 -4.25 -56.09 20.92
N GLU A 42 -4.92 -56.90 20.07
CA GLU A 42 -6.19 -57.60 20.20
C GLU A 42 -7.51 -56.78 20.25
N ILE A 43 -8.30 -56.94 19.19
CA ILE A 43 -9.74 -56.62 19.11
C ILE A 43 -10.47 -57.96 19.07
N GLU A 44 -11.24 -58.27 20.12
CA GLU A 44 -12.29 -59.30 20.06
C GLU A 44 -13.69 -58.68 19.86
N ASP A 45 -14.61 -59.54 19.42
CA ASP A 45 -15.88 -59.19 18.79
C ASP A 45 -16.98 -58.82 19.81
N ILE A 46 -17.67 -57.70 19.59
CA ILE A 46 -18.90 -57.35 20.32
C ILE A 46 -20.04 -57.18 19.31
N SER A 47 -20.47 -58.30 18.74
CA SER A 47 -21.72 -58.42 17.99
C SER A 47 -22.86 -58.98 18.87
N SER A 48 -23.22 -58.31 19.97
CA SER A 48 -24.54 -58.41 20.62
C SER A 48 -24.66 -57.50 21.85
N SER A 49 -25.34 -56.36 21.71
CA SER A 49 -25.94 -55.60 22.82
C SER A 49 -27.07 -54.70 22.28
N PRO A 50 -28.21 -54.59 22.97
CA PRO A 50 -29.35 -53.82 22.50
C PRO A 50 -29.14 -52.31 22.70
N ILE A 51 -29.79 -51.50 21.86
CA ILE A 51 -29.84 -50.05 21.99
C ILE A 51 -30.68 -49.69 23.25
N PRO A 52 -30.20 -48.80 24.15
CA PRO A 52 -31.02 -48.30 25.24
C PRO A 52 -32.14 -47.40 24.72
N GLU A 53 -33.37 -47.62 25.17
CA GLU A 53 -34.42 -46.60 25.09
C GLU A 53 -34.12 -45.50 26.11
N ASP A 54 -33.57 -44.38 25.66
CA ASP A 54 -33.52 -43.14 26.44
C ASP A 54 -34.34 -42.03 25.75
N SER A 55 -35.01 -41.24 26.58
CA SER A 55 -36.28 -40.58 26.25
C SER A 55 -36.16 -39.11 25.89
N SER A 56 -34.96 -38.64 25.55
CA SER A 56 -34.63 -37.22 25.32
C SER A 56 -34.52 -36.80 23.84
N ALA A 57 -34.67 -37.72 22.88
CA ALA A 57 -34.58 -37.38 21.46
C ALA A 57 -35.85 -36.66 20.96
N THR A 58 -35.72 -35.38 20.58
CA THR A 58 -36.76 -34.57 19.91
C THR A 58 -37.32 -35.25 18.66
N GLU A 59 -38.59 -34.98 18.34
CA GLU A 59 -39.31 -35.62 17.23
C GLU A 59 -38.60 -35.41 15.87
N THR A 60 -38.05 -34.22 15.65
CA THR A 60 -37.17 -33.87 14.52
C THR A 60 -35.98 -34.82 14.35
N THR A 61 -35.33 -35.20 15.46
CA THR A 61 -34.15 -36.08 15.47
C THR A 61 -34.53 -37.51 15.08
N ARG A 62 -35.68 -38.00 15.55
CA ARG A 62 -36.25 -39.29 15.15
C ARG A 62 -36.66 -39.30 13.67
N SER A 63 -37.24 -38.22 13.16
CA SER A 63 -37.59 -38.10 11.73
C SER A 63 -36.35 -38.09 10.82
N LEU A 64 -35.29 -37.36 11.19
CA LEU A 64 -34.02 -37.33 10.45
C LEU A 64 -33.36 -38.72 10.42
N LEU A 65 -33.24 -39.39 11.56
CA LEU A 65 -32.70 -40.76 11.65
C LEU A 65 -33.50 -41.74 10.79
N SER A 66 -34.84 -41.65 10.81
CA SER A 66 -35.70 -42.47 9.96
C SER A 66 -35.50 -42.19 8.46
N TYR A 67 -35.30 -40.93 8.06
CA TYR A 67 -35.02 -40.58 6.66
C TYR A 67 -33.68 -41.15 6.17
N TYR A 68 -32.59 -40.93 6.91
CA TYR A 68 -31.27 -41.45 6.54
C TYR A 68 -31.22 -42.98 6.49
N SER A 69 -32.02 -43.68 7.31
CA SER A 69 -32.15 -45.15 7.25
C SER A 69 -32.85 -45.70 5.99
N THR A 70 -33.42 -44.83 5.14
CA THR A 70 -34.07 -45.21 3.88
C THR A 70 -33.27 -44.90 2.61
N LEU A 71 -32.10 -44.24 2.75
CA LEU A 71 -31.24 -43.89 1.62
C LEU A 71 -30.32 -45.05 1.21
N THR A 72 -30.06 -45.17 -0.08
CA THR A 72 -29.07 -46.12 -0.62
C THR A 72 -27.65 -45.59 -0.50
N ASP A 73 -26.66 -46.49 -0.50
CA ASP A 73 -25.23 -46.12 -0.44
C ASP A 73 -24.81 -45.13 -1.55
N ALA A 74 -25.45 -45.21 -2.72
CA ALA A 74 -25.20 -44.31 -3.85
C ALA A 74 -25.69 -42.88 -3.57
N GLU A 75 -26.84 -42.72 -2.91
CA GLU A 75 -27.40 -41.41 -2.53
C GLU A 75 -26.60 -40.76 -1.40
N ILE A 76 -26.16 -41.56 -0.42
CA ILE A 76 -25.25 -41.12 0.64
C ILE A 76 -23.90 -40.65 0.06
N LEU A 77 -23.38 -41.35 -0.97
CA LEU A 77 -22.15 -40.95 -1.65
C LEU A 77 -22.31 -39.68 -2.50
N ALA A 78 -23.50 -39.44 -3.08
CA ALA A 78 -23.81 -38.22 -3.82
C ALA A 78 -23.90 -36.98 -2.91
N LEU A 79 -24.50 -37.12 -1.72
CA LEU A 79 -24.53 -36.06 -0.71
C LEU A 79 -23.11 -35.65 -0.29
N LYS A 80 -22.21 -36.63 -0.05
CA LYS A 80 -20.80 -36.38 0.32
C LYS A 80 -19.97 -35.67 -0.76
N LYS A 81 -20.39 -35.67 -2.02
CA LYS A 81 -19.71 -34.98 -3.14
C LYS A 81 -20.27 -33.59 -3.45
N THR A 82 -21.26 -33.12 -2.70
CA THR A 82 -21.86 -31.78 -2.90
C THR A 82 -21.24 -30.78 -1.92
N PRO A 83 -20.76 -29.60 -2.37
CA PRO A 83 -20.19 -28.58 -1.48
C PRO A 83 -21.17 -28.13 -0.37
N PRO A 84 -20.68 -27.75 0.83
CA PRO A 84 -21.55 -27.41 1.97
C PRO A 84 -22.59 -26.32 1.67
N SER A 85 -22.23 -25.32 0.88
CA SER A 85 -23.10 -24.21 0.45
C SER A 85 -24.32 -24.65 -0.39
N LEU A 86 -24.29 -25.85 -0.98
CA LEU A 86 -25.38 -26.42 -1.79
C LEU A 86 -26.22 -27.48 -1.05
N GLN A 87 -25.81 -27.90 0.15
CA GLN A 87 -26.55 -28.92 0.91
C GLN A 87 -27.80 -28.34 1.60
N SER A 88 -27.72 -27.10 2.10
CA SER A 88 -28.86 -26.40 2.73
C SER A 88 -30.04 -26.21 1.76
N SER A 89 -29.76 -25.84 0.51
CA SER A 89 -30.78 -25.57 -0.51
C SER A 89 -31.53 -26.82 -1.01
N LYS A 90 -30.89 -28.00 -0.95
CA LYS A 90 -31.51 -29.28 -1.33
C LYS A 90 -32.29 -29.93 -0.18
N CYS A 91 -31.84 -29.81 1.07
CA CYS A 91 -32.62 -30.27 2.23
C CYS A 91 -33.92 -29.46 2.42
N GLY A 92 -33.90 -28.15 2.14
CA GLY A 92 -35.12 -27.33 2.18
C GLY A 92 -36.16 -27.69 1.10
N ASN A 93 -35.73 -28.06 -0.10
CA ASN A 93 -36.63 -28.30 -1.23
C ASN A 93 -37.20 -29.73 -1.35
N SER A 94 -36.62 -30.73 -0.67
CA SER A 94 -37.15 -32.10 -0.70
C SER A 94 -38.21 -32.38 0.38
N MET A 95 -38.19 -31.66 1.51
CA MET A 95 -39.12 -31.88 2.63
C MET A 95 -40.57 -31.43 2.34
N PHE A 96 -40.82 -30.55 1.38
CA PHE A 96 -42.15 -29.99 1.11
C PHE A 96 -42.99 -30.71 0.04
N ARG A 97 -42.57 -31.90 -0.43
CA ARG A 97 -43.34 -32.71 -1.43
C ARG A 97 -43.59 -34.16 -1.01
N LYS A 98 -44.26 -34.36 0.13
CA LYS A 98 -45.12 -35.53 0.40
C LYS A 98 -46.19 -35.16 1.42
N GLN A 99 -47.46 -35.18 1.01
CA GLN A 99 -48.58 -34.85 1.89
C GLN A 99 -48.79 -35.93 2.96
N HIS A 100 -48.65 -35.55 4.23
CA HIS A 100 -49.22 -36.30 5.36
C HIS A 100 -50.26 -35.43 6.07
N PRO A 101 -51.47 -35.94 6.37
CA PRO A 101 -52.54 -35.16 6.99
C PRO A 101 -52.28 -35.01 8.50
N GLY A 102 -51.64 -33.91 8.91
CA GLY A 102 -51.35 -33.70 10.34
C GLY A 102 -50.71 -32.37 10.75
N CYS A 103 -50.08 -31.62 9.84
CA CYS A 103 -49.49 -30.31 10.16
C CYS A 103 -50.20 -29.18 9.41
N LYS A 104 -50.79 -28.25 10.17
CA LYS A 104 -51.14 -26.91 9.69
C LYS A 104 -49.93 -25.99 9.85
N THR A 105 -49.71 -25.10 8.89
CA THR A 105 -48.52 -24.25 8.78
C THR A 105 -48.54 -23.06 9.73
N ILE A 106 -47.33 -22.63 10.16
CA ILE A 106 -47.10 -21.35 10.85
C ILE A 106 -47.12 -20.23 9.80
N GLU A 107 -48.30 -20.04 9.19
CA GLU A 107 -48.57 -18.96 8.22
C GLU A 107 -49.97 -18.33 8.44
N GLU A 108 -50.78 -18.90 9.34
CA GLU A 108 -52.07 -18.31 9.78
C GLU A 108 -51.93 -17.40 11.04
N ALA A 109 -50.71 -17.19 11.56
CA ALA A 109 -50.46 -16.49 12.84
C ALA A 109 -50.07 -15.00 12.74
N LEU A 110 -49.92 -14.43 11.53
CA LEU A 110 -49.36 -13.08 11.33
C LEU A 110 -50.26 -12.07 10.59
N THR A 111 -51.57 -12.32 10.42
CA THR A 111 -52.48 -11.36 9.78
C THR A 111 -53.86 -11.25 10.46
N LYS A 112 -54.04 -10.18 11.26
CA LYS A 112 -55.27 -9.48 11.76
C LYS A 112 -54.94 -8.88 13.15
N ALA A 113 -55.29 -7.63 13.53
CA ALA A 113 -56.18 -6.61 12.96
C ALA A 113 -55.68 -5.16 13.33
N PRO A 114 -56.45 -4.04 13.30
CA PRO A 114 -56.06 -2.89 12.46
C PRO A 114 -56.00 -1.50 13.16
N SER A 115 -55.91 -0.45 12.32
CA SER A 115 -55.85 1.01 12.53
C SER A 115 -57.05 1.65 13.32
N GLU A 116 -57.13 2.95 13.70
CA GLU A 116 -56.52 4.23 13.24
C GLU A 116 -56.55 5.34 14.39
N PRO A 117 -56.55 6.71 14.20
CA PRO A 117 -55.66 7.62 14.98
C PRO A 117 -56.31 8.77 15.79
N LEU A 118 -55.53 9.58 16.52
CA LEU A 118 -55.90 10.98 16.92
C LEU A 118 -54.67 11.86 17.34
N PHE A 119 -54.51 13.03 16.69
CA PHE A 119 -54.10 14.39 17.17
C PHE A 119 -53.04 14.61 18.30
N SER A 120 -52.31 15.72 18.42
CA SER A 120 -51.84 16.81 17.52
C SER A 120 -50.86 17.74 18.29
N SER A 121 -50.03 18.53 17.59
CA SER A 121 -49.06 19.49 18.16
C SER A 121 -49.68 20.63 19.00
N PRO A 122 -48.84 21.40 19.73
CA PRO A 122 -49.01 22.85 19.68
C PRO A 122 -47.71 23.66 19.51
N THR A 123 -47.87 24.86 18.95
CA THR A 123 -46.86 25.94 18.88
C THR A 123 -47.49 27.18 19.51
N ALA A 124 -46.75 27.96 20.32
CA ALA A 124 -46.83 29.44 20.43
C ALA A 124 -46.18 30.01 21.71
N SER A 125 -45.39 31.08 21.51
CA SER A 125 -45.18 32.20 22.47
C SER A 125 -46.38 33.18 22.35
N PRO A 126 -46.70 34.13 23.27
CA PRO A 126 -45.75 35.08 23.90
C PRO A 126 -46.06 35.55 25.34
N THR A 127 -45.23 36.44 25.91
CA THR A 127 -45.58 37.73 26.59
C THR A 127 -44.44 38.23 27.52
N GLN A 128 -44.01 39.48 27.29
CA GLN A 128 -43.18 40.36 28.17
C GLN A 128 -44.12 41.43 28.81
N PRO A 129 -43.74 42.37 29.75
CA PRO A 129 -42.42 43.04 29.90
C PRO A 129 -42.00 43.49 31.35
N LEU A 130 -40.99 44.40 31.41
CA LEU A 130 -40.50 45.25 32.54
C LEU A 130 -39.43 44.60 33.46
N THR A 131 -38.31 45.25 33.86
CA THR A 131 -37.87 46.68 33.73
C THR A 131 -36.34 46.84 33.87
N THR A 132 -35.72 47.77 33.11
CA THR A 132 -34.56 48.69 33.40
C THR A 132 -33.40 48.22 34.33
N THR A 133 -32.08 48.39 34.09
CA THR A 133 -31.20 49.46 33.52
C THR A 133 -29.81 48.84 33.17
N ASN A 134 -28.80 49.42 32.47
CA ASN A 134 -28.54 50.68 31.74
C ASN A 134 -27.34 50.51 30.76
N GLY A 135 -27.00 51.53 29.96
CA GLY A 135 -25.69 51.72 29.28
C GLY A 135 -24.94 52.95 29.83
N PRO A 136 -24.01 53.63 29.10
CA PRO A 136 -23.48 53.44 27.72
C PRO A 136 -21.95 53.10 27.72
N THR A 137 -21.25 52.67 26.66
CA THR A 137 -20.97 53.20 25.28
C THR A 137 -20.29 54.57 25.21
N ASP A 138 -19.14 54.66 24.51
CA ASP A 138 -18.69 55.90 23.84
C ASP A 138 -17.58 55.67 22.78
N VAL A 139 -17.75 56.29 21.60
CA VAL A 139 -16.76 56.50 20.52
C VAL A 139 -17.18 57.78 19.77
N PRO A 140 -16.24 58.67 19.39
CA PRO A 140 -16.45 59.49 18.20
C PRO A 140 -15.24 59.63 17.24
N SER A 141 -15.59 59.89 15.97
CA SER A 141 -14.74 60.11 14.78
C SER A 141 -14.33 61.58 14.60
N GLN A 142 -13.28 61.88 13.80
CA GLN A 142 -13.11 63.10 12.95
C GLN A 142 -12.12 62.90 11.77
N SER A 143 -12.03 63.86 10.84
CA SER A 143 -11.53 63.73 9.44
C SER A 143 -10.36 64.71 9.06
N PRO A 144 -9.72 64.63 7.87
CA PRO A 144 -8.44 65.29 7.48
C PRO A 144 -8.66 66.63 6.68
N PRO A 145 -7.70 67.29 5.95
CA PRO A 145 -6.29 66.98 5.58
C PRO A 145 -5.31 68.16 5.95
N PRO A 146 -4.16 68.50 5.26
CA PRO A 146 -3.95 68.74 3.80
C PRO A 146 -2.66 68.08 3.20
N LYS A 147 -2.18 68.60 2.05
CA LYS A 147 -0.95 68.21 1.29
C LYS A 147 0.22 69.19 1.53
N PRO A 148 1.48 68.76 1.25
CA PRO A 148 2.29 69.51 0.27
C PRO A 148 3.08 68.67 -0.76
N THR A 149 3.68 69.40 -1.69
CA THR A 149 4.36 69.12 -2.98
C THR A 149 5.42 68.00 -3.08
N ARG A 150 5.52 67.44 -4.31
CA ARG A 150 6.67 66.66 -4.83
C ARG A 150 7.83 67.60 -5.23
N GLU A 151 9.07 67.16 -5.01
CA GLU A 151 10.16 67.16 -6.01
C GLU A 151 11.42 66.44 -5.46
N PRO A 152 11.94 65.37 -6.11
CA PRO A 152 13.23 64.76 -5.76
C PRO A 152 14.40 65.31 -6.60
N SER A 153 15.54 65.53 -5.95
CA SER A 153 16.80 65.97 -6.60
C SER A 153 17.41 64.89 -7.51
N THR A 154 18.05 65.31 -8.61
CA THR A 154 18.63 64.45 -9.65
C THR A 154 20.12 64.16 -9.46
N GLN A 155 20.61 63.98 -8.22
CA GLN A 155 22.01 63.58 -7.95
C GLN A 155 22.12 62.45 -6.91
N PRO A 156 22.83 61.34 -7.22
CA PRO A 156 23.10 60.28 -6.23
C PRO A 156 24.24 60.67 -5.28
N SER A 157 24.06 60.43 -3.97
CA SER A 157 25.13 60.61 -2.97
C SER A 157 25.98 59.35 -2.81
N THR A 158 27.30 59.51 -2.71
CA THR A 158 28.29 58.41 -2.79
C THR A 158 28.69 57.81 -1.44
N ARG A 159 27.73 57.46 -0.56
CA ARG A 159 28.05 56.79 0.73
C ARG A 159 27.00 55.78 1.21
N PRO A 160 27.37 54.54 1.60
CA PRO A 160 26.43 53.59 2.20
C PRO A 160 26.09 53.95 3.66
N SER A 161 24.87 53.62 4.11
CA SER A 161 24.46 53.68 5.52
C SER A 161 24.33 52.27 6.13
N THR A 162 24.73 52.11 7.39
CA THR A 162 24.96 50.80 8.03
C THR A 162 23.85 50.37 9.01
N ARG A 163 22.57 50.39 8.60
CA ARG A 163 21.48 49.80 9.41
C ARG A 163 20.24 49.43 8.58
N PRO A 164 19.62 48.24 8.79
CA PRO A 164 18.37 47.87 8.14
C PRO A 164 17.14 48.45 8.86
N SER A 165 16.04 48.67 8.12
CA SER A 165 14.76 49.20 8.62
C SER A 165 13.67 48.13 8.69
N THR A 166 12.83 48.18 9.72
CA THR A 166 11.80 47.18 10.02
C THR A 166 10.36 47.71 9.84
N GLN A 167 9.80 47.63 8.63
CA GLN A 167 8.33 47.61 8.41
C GLN A 167 7.98 47.23 6.95
N PRO A 168 6.89 46.46 6.70
CA PRO A 168 6.50 46.05 5.34
C PRO A 168 5.56 47.06 4.65
N SER A 169 5.65 47.13 3.31
CA SER A 169 4.82 48.00 2.46
C SER A 169 3.52 47.32 2.01
N ILE A 170 2.45 48.11 1.91
CA ILE A 170 1.09 47.64 1.61
C ILE A 170 0.74 47.92 0.14
N SER A 171 0.38 46.87 -0.61
CA SER A 171 -0.22 46.88 -1.97
C SER A 171 0.70 47.28 -3.16
N PRO A 172 0.37 46.83 -4.41
CA PRO A 172 1.40 46.40 -5.37
C PRO A 172 1.82 47.45 -6.40
N SER A 173 3.08 47.35 -6.84
CA SER A 173 3.65 48.17 -7.92
C SER A 173 3.43 47.53 -9.30
N THR A 174 2.65 48.17 -10.16
CA THR A 174 2.56 47.83 -11.59
C THR A 174 3.74 48.40 -12.37
N MET A 175 4.86 47.68 -12.42
CA MET A 175 5.92 47.87 -13.41
C MET A 175 6.42 46.51 -13.91
N ALA A 176 6.47 46.35 -15.23
CA ALA A 176 7.02 45.13 -15.84
C ALA A 176 8.53 45.02 -15.53
N PRO A 177 9.06 43.84 -15.16
CA PRO A 177 10.47 43.69 -14.87
C PRO A 177 11.32 43.84 -16.14
N SER A 178 12.32 44.72 -16.10
CA SER A 178 13.37 44.77 -17.12
C SER A 178 14.24 43.51 -17.01
N THR A 179 14.16 42.65 -18.01
CA THR A 179 14.92 41.40 -18.11
C THR A 179 16.39 41.65 -18.44
N SER A 180 17.26 41.71 -17.44
CA SER A 180 18.72 41.65 -17.63
C SER A 180 19.40 40.89 -16.49
N PHE A 181 19.18 39.57 -16.46
CA PHE A 181 20.19 38.66 -15.92
C PHE A 181 21.43 38.70 -16.83
N PRO A 182 22.63 38.29 -16.35
CA PRO A 182 23.74 38.00 -17.23
C PRO A 182 23.42 36.73 -18.02
N THR A 183 22.73 36.90 -19.14
CA THR A 183 22.40 35.82 -20.06
C THR A 183 23.64 35.50 -20.90
N GLU A 184 24.41 34.50 -20.50
CA GLU A 184 24.94 33.60 -21.54
C GLU A 184 23.74 32.82 -22.06
N SER A 185 23.17 33.32 -23.17
CA SER A 185 22.13 32.59 -23.88
C SER A 185 22.66 31.22 -24.28
N PRO A 186 21.83 30.16 -24.29
CA PRO A 186 22.22 28.92 -24.95
C PRO A 186 22.64 29.28 -26.37
N THR A 187 23.93 29.10 -26.66
CA THR A 187 24.50 29.54 -27.94
C THR A 187 23.88 28.65 -29.00
N ARG A 188 23.01 29.23 -29.85
CA ARG A 188 22.51 28.57 -31.06
C ARG A 188 23.75 28.11 -31.84
N VAL A 189 24.03 26.81 -31.81
CA VAL A 189 25.17 26.21 -32.48
C VAL A 189 25.01 26.52 -33.96
N GLN A 190 25.91 27.35 -34.50
CA GLN A 190 25.83 27.76 -35.90
C GLN A 190 26.01 26.55 -36.81
N ASP A 191 25.21 26.52 -37.88
CA ASP A 191 25.08 25.40 -38.81
C ASP A 191 26.43 24.89 -39.32
N ARG A 192 26.86 23.75 -38.77
CA ARG A 192 27.71 22.79 -39.46
C ARG A 192 26.88 21.53 -39.64
N PRO A 193 26.86 20.90 -40.83
CA PRO A 193 26.08 19.69 -41.05
C PRO A 193 26.48 18.61 -40.05
N LEU A 194 25.49 17.98 -39.42
CA LEU A 194 25.71 16.84 -38.54
C LEU A 194 26.40 15.73 -39.33
N ASN A 195 27.51 15.22 -38.80
CA ASN A 195 28.22 14.09 -39.40
C ASN A 195 27.56 12.78 -38.97
N CYS A 196 26.36 12.55 -39.52
CA CYS A 196 25.56 11.35 -39.26
C CYS A 196 26.26 10.11 -39.83
N ILE A 197 26.89 9.31 -38.96
CA ILE A 197 27.50 8.02 -39.34
C ILE A 197 26.45 6.93 -39.63
N GLN A 198 25.22 7.17 -39.19
CA GLN A 198 24.02 6.41 -39.50
C GLN A 198 22.84 7.39 -39.49
N THR A 199 21.96 7.32 -40.48
CA THR A 199 20.69 8.04 -40.50
C THR A 199 19.55 7.05 -40.64
N VAL A 200 18.54 7.13 -39.79
CA VAL A 200 17.31 6.31 -39.83
C VAL A 200 16.11 7.24 -39.91
N LYS A 201 15.14 6.91 -40.77
CA LYS A 201 13.81 7.55 -40.78
C LYS A 201 12.84 6.70 -39.97
N GLY A 202 12.08 7.33 -39.07
CA GLY A 202 11.13 6.68 -38.16
C GLY A 202 11.30 7.15 -36.71
N ASN A 203 10.72 6.38 -35.77
CA ASN A 203 10.63 6.77 -34.35
C ASN A 203 11.77 6.21 -33.48
N GLU A 204 12.60 5.31 -34.04
CA GLU A 204 13.65 4.59 -33.31
C GLU A 204 14.84 4.28 -34.24
N LEU A 205 16.07 4.36 -33.71
CA LEU A 205 17.25 3.72 -34.30
C LEU A 205 17.89 2.75 -33.31
N THR A 206 18.59 1.74 -33.84
CA THR A 206 19.45 0.83 -33.07
C THR A 206 20.90 1.03 -33.48
N ILE A 207 21.79 1.08 -32.48
CA ILE A 207 23.24 1.26 -32.61
C ILE A 207 23.93 -0.10 -32.49
N ARG A 208 24.90 -0.36 -33.36
CA ARG A 208 25.65 -1.63 -33.40
C ARG A 208 26.66 -1.71 -32.25
N SER A 209 26.74 -2.89 -31.62
CA SER A 209 27.78 -3.21 -30.64
C SER A 209 29.15 -3.45 -31.31
N GLY A 210 30.22 -3.43 -30.52
CA GLY A 210 31.58 -3.76 -30.92
C GLY A 210 32.35 -2.66 -31.66
N ILE A 211 31.72 -1.51 -31.93
CA ILE A 211 32.31 -0.41 -32.72
C ILE A 211 32.80 0.73 -31.80
N ASN A 212 34.02 1.21 -32.06
CA ASN A 212 34.56 2.41 -31.41
C ASN A 212 34.19 3.66 -32.21
N PHE A 213 33.57 4.63 -31.56
CA PHE A 213 33.13 5.90 -32.14
C PHE A 213 33.85 7.07 -31.48
N ARG A 214 34.20 8.09 -32.26
CA ARG A 214 35.07 9.22 -31.88
C ARG A 214 34.32 10.55 -31.89
N LYS A 215 35.03 11.62 -31.55
CA LYS A 215 34.54 12.98 -31.67
C LYS A 215 34.11 13.29 -33.10
N GLY A 216 32.84 13.69 -33.26
CA GLY A 216 32.21 13.92 -34.55
C GLY A 216 31.34 12.77 -35.04
N ASP A 217 31.36 11.60 -34.39
CA ASP A 217 30.53 10.46 -34.76
C ASP A 217 29.20 10.50 -33.98
N VAL A 218 28.11 10.74 -34.71
CA VAL A 218 26.73 10.75 -34.20
C VAL A 218 25.80 9.90 -35.05
N HIS A 219 24.87 9.20 -34.42
CA HIS A 219 23.76 8.49 -35.07
C HIS A 219 22.54 9.40 -35.09
N CYS A 220 21.88 9.54 -36.24
CA CYS A 220 20.80 10.48 -36.47
C CYS A 220 19.47 9.76 -36.74
N LEU A 221 18.41 10.25 -36.12
CA LEU A 221 17.03 9.84 -36.27
C LEU A 221 16.22 11.01 -36.83
N ILE A 222 15.48 10.76 -37.91
CA ILE A 222 14.56 11.72 -38.52
C ILE A 222 13.14 11.17 -38.34
N SER A 223 12.35 11.81 -37.48
CA SER A 223 10.97 11.41 -37.18
C SER A 223 9.96 12.11 -38.09
N ASP A 224 9.01 11.35 -38.65
CA ASP A 224 7.96 11.88 -39.51
C ASP A 224 6.82 12.51 -38.67
N ASN A 225 6.93 13.81 -38.37
CA ASN A 225 5.80 14.61 -37.90
C ASN A 225 5.11 15.25 -39.11
N GLY A 226 3.97 14.70 -39.55
CA GLY A 226 3.25 15.17 -40.73
C GLY A 226 2.60 16.54 -40.54
N ASP A 227 2.84 17.48 -41.46
CA ASP A 227 1.97 17.62 -42.66
C ASP A 227 2.58 18.61 -43.69
N ASP A 228 3.47 19.51 -43.25
CA ASP A 228 4.24 20.42 -44.11
C ASP A 228 5.70 19.96 -44.22
N GLY A 229 6.12 19.50 -45.40
CA GLY A 229 7.36 18.75 -45.63
C GLY A 229 8.70 19.52 -45.59
N ASP A 230 8.85 20.52 -44.72
CA ASP A 230 10.04 21.40 -44.62
C ASP A 230 10.63 21.55 -43.19
N SER A 231 10.17 20.77 -42.19
CA SER A 231 10.77 20.75 -40.85
C SER A 231 11.14 19.33 -40.38
N GLU A 232 12.34 18.87 -40.74
CA GLU A 232 12.91 17.63 -40.20
C GLU A 232 13.31 17.83 -38.72
N ALA A 233 12.74 17.02 -37.81
CA ALA A 233 13.18 16.99 -36.41
C ALA A 233 14.45 16.14 -36.29
N GLU A 234 15.61 16.78 -36.31
CA GLU A 234 16.91 16.12 -36.20
C GLU A 234 17.19 15.71 -34.74
N THR A 235 16.93 14.44 -34.42
CA THR A 235 17.42 13.82 -33.19
C THR A 235 18.75 13.14 -33.47
N TYR A 236 19.73 13.28 -32.59
CA TYR A 236 21.02 12.60 -32.74
C TYR A 236 21.66 12.20 -31.41
N PHE A 237 22.39 11.09 -31.43
CA PHE A 237 23.11 10.53 -30.27
C PHE A 237 24.57 10.25 -30.61
N GLY A 238 25.51 10.68 -29.76
CA GLY A 238 26.93 10.39 -29.93
C GLY A 238 27.86 11.46 -29.36
N TYR A 239 29.08 11.56 -29.88
CA TYR A 239 30.09 12.54 -29.43
C TYR A 239 30.15 13.73 -30.40
N THR A 240 29.67 14.89 -29.96
CA THR A 240 29.59 16.09 -30.79
C THR A 240 30.93 16.82 -30.96
N TRP A 241 31.00 17.69 -31.97
CA TRP A 241 32.14 18.60 -32.15
C TRP A 241 32.28 19.65 -31.03
N THR A 242 31.21 19.91 -30.28
CA THR A 242 31.15 20.88 -29.16
C THR A 242 31.71 20.37 -27.82
N ASN A 243 32.37 19.19 -27.80
CA ASN A 243 32.81 18.50 -26.59
C ASN A 243 31.64 18.08 -25.67
N GLN A 244 30.59 17.48 -26.24
CA GLN A 244 29.49 16.91 -25.47
C GLN A 244 29.20 15.48 -25.95
N PHE A 245 28.93 14.57 -25.03
CA PHE A 245 28.43 13.24 -25.34
C PHE A 245 27.02 13.08 -24.79
N GLY A 246 26.07 12.64 -25.61
CA GLY A 246 24.69 12.52 -25.18
C GLY A 246 23.67 12.37 -26.31
N LEU A 247 22.41 12.58 -25.94
CA LEU A 247 21.23 12.65 -26.80
C LEU A 247 20.81 14.10 -27.01
N PHE A 248 20.52 14.46 -28.24
CA PHE A 248 20.12 15.80 -28.65
C PHE A 248 18.92 15.73 -29.59
N SER A 249 18.04 16.72 -29.52
CA SER A 249 16.91 16.89 -30.42
C SER A 249 16.80 18.36 -30.81
N ASN A 250 16.74 18.66 -32.11
CA ASN A 250 16.70 20.03 -32.65
C ASN A 250 17.84 20.92 -32.08
N ASN A 251 19.06 20.39 -32.03
CA ASN A 251 20.26 21.01 -31.44
C ASN A 251 20.14 21.40 -29.94
N THR A 252 19.13 20.88 -29.22
CA THR A 252 18.99 21.00 -27.76
C THR A 252 19.38 19.68 -27.09
N SER A 253 20.12 19.72 -25.99
CA SER A 253 20.47 18.51 -25.22
C SER A 253 19.25 17.93 -24.51
N VAL A 254 18.89 16.70 -24.82
CA VAL A 254 17.90 15.89 -24.09
C VAL A 254 18.57 15.23 -22.89
N TRP A 255 19.78 14.70 -23.09
CA TRP A 255 20.68 14.25 -22.03
C TRP A 255 22.14 14.40 -22.44
N THR A 256 23.03 14.72 -21.51
CA THR A 256 24.48 14.66 -21.74
C THR A 256 25.23 14.15 -20.51
N VAL A 257 26.32 13.42 -20.74
CA VAL A 257 27.30 13.09 -19.70
C VAL A 257 27.96 14.38 -19.17
N PRO A 258 28.13 14.53 -17.84
CA PRO A 258 28.75 15.72 -17.24
C PRO A 258 30.07 16.15 -17.90
N SER A 259 30.20 17.46 -18.16
CA SER A 259 31.36 18.05 -18.85
C SER A 259 32.72 17.73 -18.21
N ALA A 260 32.74 17.50 -16.90
CA ALA A 260 33.93 17.04 -16.17
C ALA A 260 34.48 15.71 -16.71
N ILE A 261 33.63 14.75 -17.09
CA ILE A 261 34.01 13.46 -17.68
C ILE A 261 34.47 13.66 -19.13
N VAL A 262 33.80 14.57 -19.86
CA VAL A 262 34.13 14.83 -21.28
C VAL A 262 35.50 15.50 -21.45
N SER A 263 36.05 16.12 -20.40
CA SER A 263 37.38 16.76 -20.41
C SER A 263 38.55 15.85 -20.83
N SER A 264 38.43 14.53 -20.63
CA SER A 264 39.44 13.53 -21.03
C SER A 264 38.95 12.53 -22.10
N PHE A 265 37.76 12.74 -22.67
CA PHE A 265 37.05 11.75 -23.49
C PHE A 265 37.54 11.68 -24.94
N ASP A 266 37.94 10.48 -25.40
CA ASP A 266 38.43 10.20 -26.76
C ASP A 266 37.42 9.39 -27.60
N ARG A 267 36.82 8.35 -27.02
CA ARG A 267 35.93 7.43 -27.76
C ARG A 267 34.91 6.71 -26.88
N TRP A 268 33.76 6.38 -27.46
CA TRP A 268 32.76 5.51 -26.83
C TRP A 268 32.58 4.20 -27.60
N THR A 269 31.97 3.22 -26.95
CA THR A 269 31.65 1.91 -27.52
C THR A 269 30.46 1.33 -26.79
N PHE A 270 29.45 0.87 -27.53
CA PHE A 270 28.51 -0.12 -27.01
C PHE A 270 29.14 -1.50 -27.20
N GLN A 271 29.34 -2.24 -26.13
CA GLN A 271 30.11 -3.48 -26.12
C GLN A 271 29.19 -4.70 -26.28
N ASP A 272 29.72 -5.81 -26.80
CA ASP A 272 28.95 -7.05 -27.05
C ASP A 272 28.46 -7.73 -25.75
N ASP A 273 28.99 -7.32 -24.59
CA ASP A 273 28.53 -7.72 -23.26
C ASP A 273 27.35 -6.89 -22.74
N GLY A 274 26.78 -6.01 -23.58
CA GLY A 274 25.64 -5.16 -23.26
C GLY A 274 25.99 -3.82 -22.60
N ASN A 275 27.28 -3.48 -22.47
CA ASN A 275 27.70 -2.27 -21.76
C ASN A 275 27.99 -1.07 -22.68
N LEU A 276 27.42 0.11 -22.38
CA LEU A 276 27.87 1.37 -22.97
C LEU A 276 29.06 1.93 -22.17
N VAL A 277 30.20 2.16 -22.82
CA VAL A 277 31.45 2.59 -22.17
C VAL A 277 32.10 3.75 -22.90
N LEU A 278 32.53 4.76 -22.13
CA LEU A 278 33.28 5.93 -22.55
C LEU A 278 34.73 5.80 -22.08
N ARG A 279 35.70 6.10 -22.96
CA ARG A 279 37.13 5.91 -22.73
C ARG A 279 37.95 7.16 -23.02
N ASP A 280 39.03 7.32 -22.26
CA ASP A 280 40.04 8.35 -22.52
C ASP A 280 41.04 7.93 -23.62
N GLY A 281 41.95 8.84 -23.97
CA GLY A 281 42.98 8.60 -24.99
C GLY A 281 43.99 7.48 -24.64
N SER A 282 44.05 7.01 -23.39
CA SER A 282 44.83 5.83 -22.98
C SER A 282 44.05 4.52 -23.12
N GLY A 283 42.74 4.59 -23.40
CA GLY A 283 41.83 3.44 -23.47
C GLY A 283 41.20 3.05 -22.14
N LYS A 284 41.52 3.76 -21.04
CA LYS A 284 40.91 3.57 -19.72
C LYS A 284 39.44 3.95 -19.77
N SER A 285 38.59 3.15 -19.13
CA SER A 285 37.18 3.50 -18.91
C SER A 285 37.07 4.69 -17.96
N ILE A 286 36.35 5.73 -18.37
CA ILE A 286 36.11 6.95 -17.60
C ILE A 286 34.64 7.14 -17.21
N TRP A 287 33.72 6.47 -17.92
CA TRP A 287 32.31 6.36 -17.55
C TRP A 287 31.72 5.10 -18.21
N THR A 288 30.68 4.53 -17.60
CA THR A 288 29.99 3.33 -18.10
C THR A 288 28.53 3.32 -17.62
N ALA A 289 27.63 2.76 -18.43
CA ALA A 289 26.25 2.47 -18.06
C ALA A 289 26.13 1.32 -17.01
N ARG A 290 27.24 0.66 -16.67
CA ARG A 290 27.34 -0.49 -15.75
C ARG A 290 26.57 -1.76 -16.19
N THR A 291 25.93 -1.77 -17.37
CA THR A 291 25.10 -2.88 -17.91
C THR A 291 25.88 -4.09 -18.48
N HIS A 292 27.14 -4.27 -18.09
CA HIS A 292 27.93 -5.45 -18.45
C HIS A 292 27.27 -6.77 -18.01
N GLY A 293 27.36 -7.80 -18.86
CA GLY A 293 26.75 -9.12 -18.66
C GLY A 293 25.47 -9.35 -19.48
N ASN A 294 24.82 -8.28 -19.94
CA ASN A 294 23.62 -8.32 -20.80
C ASN A 294 23.98 -8.62 -22.27
N ARG A 295 24.58 -9.78 -22.52
CA ARG A 295 25.13 -10.15 -23.84
C ARG A 295 24.03 -10.16 -24.91
N GLY A 296 24.27 -9.41 -26.00
CA GLY A 296 23.31 -9.29 -27.10
C GLY A 296 22.20 -8.26 -26.90
N ALA A 297 22.17 -7.57 -25.75
CA ALA A 297 21.32 -6.39 -25.56
C ALA A 297 21.57 -5.34 -26.66
N LYS A 298 20.58 -4.47 -26.91
CA LYS A 298 20.62 -3.48 -27.99
C LYS A 298 20.61 -2.07 -27.43
N LEU A 299 21.53 -1.22 -27.89
CA LEU A 299 21.48 0.22 -27.65
C LEU A 299 20.54 0.86 -28.67
N LYS A 300 19.47 1.50 -28.19
CA LYS A 300 18.37 2.05 -28.98
C LYS A 300 18.18 3.53 -28.65
N VAL A 301 17.69 4.32 -29.60
CA VAL A 301 17.51 5.78 -29.46
C VAL A 301 16.19 6.19 -30.11
N SER A 302 15.42 7.01 -29.41
CA SER A 302 14.24 7.73 -29.89
C SER A 302 14.45 9.24 -29.74
N VAL A 303 13.43 10.04 -30.07
CA VAL A 303 13.43 11.50 -29.81
C VAL A 303 13.40 11.86 -28.32
N GLU A 304 13.08 10.90 -27.45
CA GLU A 304 12.86 11.08 -26.01
C GLU A 304 14.01 10.51 -25.15
N GLN A 305 14.58 9.37 -25.55
CA GLN A 305 15.58 8.65 -24.75
C GLN A 305 16.58 7.84 -25.60
N VAL A 306 17.75 7.58 -25.01
CA VAL A 306 18.63 6.47 -25.38
C VAL A 306 18.49 5.37 -24.33
N TRP A 307 18.37 4.10 -24.73
CA TRP A 307 18.22 3.00 -23.78
C TRP A 307 18.88 1.69 -24.24
N ILE A 308 19.10 0.78 -23.30
CA ILE A 308 19.63 -0.55 -23.54
C ILE A 308 18.50 -1.56 -23.30
N GLU A 309 18.04 -2.18 -24.37
CA GLU A 309 16.99 -3.22 -24.39
C GLU A 309 17.62 -4.60 -24.16
N SER A 310 17.12 -5.35 -23.18
CA SER A 310 17.57 -6.71 -22.89
C SER A 310 17.24 -7.67 -24.04
N ASN A 311 18.17 -8.57 -24.33
CA ASN A 311 17.93 -9.68 -25.26
C ASN A 311 17.17 -10.84 -24.61
N ASP A 312 17.39 -11.06 -23.31
CA ASP A 312 16.83 -12.21 -22.59
C ASP A 312 15.35 -11.98 -22.23
N ASN A 313 14.97 -10.71 -22.02
CA ASN A 313 13.59 -10.26 -21.84
C ASN A 313 13.29 -9.11 -22.83
N VAL A 314 12.78 -9.45 -24.02
CA VAL A 314 12.46 -8.48 -25.08
C VAL A 314 11.45 -7.44 -24.56
N GLY A 315 11.80 -6.16 -24.65
CA GLY A 315 11.02 -5.03 -24.13
C GLY A 315 11.43 -4.58 -22.72
N SER A 316 12.26 -5.34 -22.00
CA SER A 316 12.85 -4.88 -20.74
C SER A 316 14.00 -3.91 -21.00
N THR A 317 13.97 -2.75 -20.36
CA THR A 317 15.05 -1.76 -20.39
C THR A 317 15.96 -1.94 -19.18
N VAL A 318 17.25 -2.16 -19.41
CA VAL A 318 18.26 -2.33 -18.34
C VAL A 318 19.04 -1.05 -18.02
N TRP A 319 18.87 0.00 -18.83
CA TRP A 319 19.40 1.35 -18.61
C TRP A 319 18.78 2.31 -19.63
N SER A 320 18.48 3.56 -19.23
CA SER A 320 18.04 4.64 -20.14
C SER A 320 18.60 5.99 -19.71
N GLN A 321 18.81 6.91 -20.67
CA GLN A 321 19.18 8.32 -20.45
C GLN A 321 18.49 9.30 -21.43
N PRO A 322 17.82 10.38 -20.96
CA PRO A 322 17.40 10.50 -19.55
C PRO A 322 16.71 9.20 -19.12
N PRO A 323 16.82 8.79 -17.83
CA PRO A 323 16.03 7.65 -17.37
C PRO A 323 14.60 7.93 -17.85
N TYR A 324 13.86 6.91 -18.31
CA TYR A 324 12.53 7.10 -18.90
C TYR A 324 11.51 7.55 -17.85
N ILE A 325 11.71 8.77 -17.36
CA ILE A 325 10.69 9.73 -17.02
C ILE A 325 9.93 9.87 -18.32
N ALA A 326 8.79 9.19 -18.40
CA ALA A 326 7.80 9.55 -19.38
C ALA A 326 7.59 11.08 -19.24
N THR A 327 7.98 11.84 -20.27
CA THR A 327 7.80 13.31 -20.29
C THR A 327 6.36 13.73 -20.63
N LEU A 328 5.47 12.75 -20.61
CA LEU A 328 4.12 12.87 -20.13
C LEU A 328 4.09 12.06 -18.82
N ALA A 329 3.61 12.61 -17.70
CA ALA A 329 3.54 11.89 -16.41
C ALA A 329 3.15 10.41 -16.65
N PRO A 330 3.84 9.39 -16.09
CA PRO A 330 3.74 7.98 -16.55
C PRO A 330 2.32 7.40 -16.54
N PHE A 331 1.41 8.14 -15.92
CA PHE A 331 -0.03 8.01 -15.88
C PHE A 331 -0.68 8.91 -16.95
N THR A 332 -0.36 8.70 -18.23
CA THR A 332 -1.08 9.31 -19.35
C THR A 332 -2.48 8.72 -19.47
N GLY A 333 -3.44 9.33 -18.81
CA GLY A 333 -4.84 8.93 -18.82
C GLY A 333 -5.58 9.44 -17.59
N GLU A 334 -6.83 9.04 -17.44
CA GLU A 334 -7.54 9.21 -16.17
C GLU A 334 -6.83 8.40 -15.08
N TYR A 335 -6.71 8.99 -13.88
CA TYR A 335 -6.14 8.30 -12.73
C TYR A 335 -7.08 7.15 -12.33
N PRO A 336 -6.55 5.98 -11.93
CA PRO A 336 -7.40 4.92 -11.40
C PRO A 336 -8.18 5.47 -10.21
N ASP A 337 -9.48 5.15 -10.09
CA ASP A 337 -10.28 5.64 -8.96
C ASP A 337 -9.71 5.01 -7.67
N PRO A 338 -9.15 5.80 -6.74
CA PRO A 338 -8.52 5.27 -5.54
C PRO A 338 -9.53 4.61 -4.58
N SER A 339 -10.83 4.83 -4.77
CA SER A 339 -11.89 4.32 -3.91
C SER A 339 -12.54 3.01 -4.40
N THR A 340 -12.36 2.63 -5.67
CA THR A 340 -13.01 1.43 -6.26
C THR A 340 -12.24 0.13 -6.03
N GLY A 341 -13.00 -0.96 -5.83
CA GLY A 341 -12.46 -2.31 -5.80
C GLY A 341 -11.47 -2.52 -4.64
N LEU A 342 -10.23 -2.86 -5.00
CA LEU A 342 -9.12 -3.01 -4.07
C LEU A 342 -8.46 -1.65 -3.80
N GLN A 343 -8.54 -1.17 -2.56
CA GLN A 343 -7.95 0.09 -2.12
C GLN A 343 -6.50 -0.11 -1.64
N TYR A 344 -5.60 0.82 -1.96
CA TYR A 344 -4.22 0.79 -1.47
C TYR A 344 -3.98 1.84 -0.39
N TYR A 345 -3.56 1.41 0.80
CA TYR A 345 -3.17 2.30 1.89
C TYR A 345 -1.66 2.18 2.13
N ALA A 346 -0.92 3.29 2.10
CA ALA A 346 0.55 3.25 2.11
C ALA A 346 1.16 3.81 3.41
N TYR A 347 2.12 3.08 3.99
CA TYR A 347 2.90 3.54 5.13
C TYR A 347 3.77 4.75 4.74
N TYR A 348 3.65 5.85 5.49
CA TYR A 348 4.25 7.14 5.18
C TYR A 348 4.97 7.73 6.40
N TYR A 349 6.19 8.19 6.17
CA TYR A 349 7.15 8.56 7.21
C TYR A 349 7.55 10.03 7.13
N PRO A 350 7.01 10.90 8.01
CA PRO A 350 7.24 12.33 7.97
C PRO A 350 8.46 12.77 8.79
N TRP A 351 9.61 12.10 8.68
CA TRP A 351 10.80 12.39 9.51
C TRP A 351 11.99 13.01 8.78
N TYR A 352 11.91 13.20 7.46
CA TYR A 352 13.02 13.69 6.67
C TYR A 352 13.17 15.21 6.82
N LEU A 353 14.42 15.66 6.92
CA LEU A 353 14.80 17.08 6.95
C LEU A 353 15.53 17.43 5.66
N ARG A 354 15.20 18.58 5.06
CA ARG A 354 15.88 19.10 3.86
C ARG A 354 17.40 19.05 4.05
N ASP A 355 18.07 18.42 3.09
CA ASP A 355 19.52 18.18 3.01
C ASP A 355 20.16 17.37 4.16
N ASN A 356 19.40 16.96 5.18
CA ASN A 356 19.91 16.27 6.37
C ASN A 356 19.17 14.96 6.68
N TRP A 357 19.49 13.93 5.88
CA TRP A 357 19.00 12.56 6.08
C TRP A 357 19.93 11.72 6.97
N SER A 358 20.94 12.33 7.61
CA SER A 358 22.09 11.65 8.25
C SER A 358 21.78 10.83 9.50
N ARG A 359 20.51 10.75 9.94
CA ARG A 359 20.12 9.97 11.13
C ARG A 359 20.37 8.47 10.94
N HIS A 360 20.15 7.97 9.72
CA HIS A 360 20.37 6.58 9.33
C HIS A 360 20.94 6.53 7.91
N GLY A 361 21.54 5.39 7.54
CA GLY A 361 21.89 5.11 6.14
C GLY A 361 20.64 4.80 5.31
N TYR A 362 20.79 4.89 4.00
CA TYR A 362 19.81 4.51 2.98
C TYR A 362 20.61 4.17 1.70
N GLN A 363 19.99 3.46 0.75
CA GLN A 363 20.73 2.73 -0.30
C GLN A 363 20.46 3.25 -1.73
N ASP A 364 19.35 3.98 -1.91
CA ASP A 364 18.86 4.53 -3.16
C ASP A 364 18.57 6.03 -2.93
N GLU A 365 18.90 6.94 -3.86
CA GLU A 365 18.64 8.38 -3.70
C GLU A 365 17.25 8.78 -4.28
N PRO A 366 16.40 9.51 -3.53
CA PRO A 366 15.07 9.92 -4.01
C PRO A 366 15.14 10.84 -5.24
N LEU A 367 14.15 10.75 -6.13
CA LEU A 367 14.01 11.61 -7.30
C LEU A 367 13.84 13.10 -6.92
N LEU A 368 13.26 13.39 -5.76
CA LEU A 368 13.16 14.75 -5.20
C LEU A 368 14.42 15.20 -4.45
N GLY A 369 15.46 14.36 -4.42
CA GLY A 369 16.65 14.52 -3.59
C GLY A 369 16.34 14.45 -2.09
N LYS A 370 17.21 15.03 -1.28
CA LYS A 370 17.09 15.02 0.20
C LYS A 370 16.09 16.07 0.67
N TYR A 371 14.82 15.80 0.46
CA TYR A 371 13.71 16.70 0.81
C TYR A 371 13.45 16.78 2.32
N GLY A 372 12.75 17.84 2.76
CA GLY A 372 12.09 17.90 4.07
C GLY A 372 10.63 17.47 3.97
N THR A 373 10.15 16.60 4.87
CA THR A 373 8.72 16.22 4.88
C THR A 373 7.81 17.27 5.53
N ASP A 374 8.40 18.35 6.04
CA ASP A 374 7.73 19.58 6.45
C ASP A 374 7.40 20.52 5.27
N GLU A 375 7.79 20.17 4.04
CA GLU A 375 7.60 21.00 2.86
C GLU A 375 6.31 20.68 2.09
N VAL A 376 5.45 21.70 1.90
CA VAL A 376 4.19 21.58 1.17
C VAL A 376 4.36 21.11 -0.28
N ALA A 377 5.42 21.54 -0.97
CA ALA A 377 5.67 21.14 -2.36
C ALA A 377 6.00 19.64 -2.49
N VAL A 378 6.66 19.06 -1.49
CA VAL A 378 6.96 17.63 -1.41
C VAL A 378 5.67 16.86 -1.15
N ALA A 379 4.85 17.33 -0.20
CA ALA A 379 3.55 16.74 0.08
C ALA A 379 2.61 16.75 -1.14
N GLU A 380 2.50 17.87 -1.88
CA GLU A 380 1.74 17.94 -3.13
C GLU A 380 2.23 16.89 -4.14
N GLN A 381 3.55 16.75 -4.33
CA GLN A 381 4.11 15.77 -5.25
C GLN A 381 3.86 14.32 -4.81
N HIS A 382 3.90 14.04 -3.50
CA HIS A 382 3.61 12.72 -2.96
C HIS A 382 2.12 12.37 -3.10
N ILE A 383 1.22 13.33 -2.87
CA ILE A 383 -0.22 13.16 -3.11
C ILE A 383 -0.50 12.91 -4.59
N GLU A 384 0.13 13.68 -5.49
CA GLU A 384 -0.01 13.52 -6.94
C GLU A 384 0.43 12.11 -7.38
N TRP A 385 1.58 11.64 -6.88
CA TRP A 385 2.08 10.28 -7.07
C TRP A 385 1.16 9.19 -6.48
N ALA A 386 0.55 9.44 -5.32
CA ALA A 386 -0.42 8.52 -4.73
C ALA A 386 -1.68 8.38 -5.59
N LEU A 387 -2.28 9.49 -6.01
CA LEU A 387 -3.47 9.50 -6.88
C LEU A 387 -3.22 8.79 -8.21
N GLN A 388 -2.08 9.09 -8.82
CA GLN A 388 -1.61 8.46 -10.05
C GLN A 388 -1.50 6.92 -9.95
N THR A 389 -1.18 6.40 -8.77
CA THR A 389 -1.04 4.96 -8.50
C THR A 389 -2.27 4.28 -7.91
N GLY A 390 -3.34 5.03 -7.60
CA GLY A 390 -4.52 4.52 -6.93
C GLY A 390 -4.36 4.34 -5.42
N ILE A 391 -3.32 4.93 -4.81
CA ILE A 391 -3.19 5.01 -3.35
C ILE A 391 -4.21 6.00 -2.81
N SER A 392 -5.02 5.53 -1.86
CA SER A 392 -6.23 6.19 -1.40
C SER A 392 -6.17 6.65 0.05
N SER A 393 -5.20 6.14 0.82
CA SER A 393 -4.94 6.58 2.18
C SER A 393 -3.46 6.55 2.54
N TRP A 394 -3.02 7.56 3.29
CA TRP A 394 -1.75 7.54 4.00
C TRP A 394 -1.89 6.94 5.40
N ILE A 395 -0.94 6.07 5.77
CA ILE A 395 -0.77 5.54 7.13
C ILE A 395 0.41 6.28 7.76
N ILE A 396 0.11 7.32 8.55
CA ILE A 396 1.10 8.29 9.02
C ILE A 396 1.76 7.80 10.32
N SER A 397 3.09 7.62 10.33
CA SER A 397 3.86 7.28 11.53
C SER A 397 3.73 8.35 12.64
N TYR A 398 3.05 7.99 13.74
CA TYR A 398 2.75 8.87 14.86
C TYR A 398 3.59 8.53 16.09
N TRP A 399 4.46 9.47 16.49
CA TRP A 399 5.38 9.36 17.64
C TRP A 399 5.01 10.31 18.81
N GLY A 400 3.78 10.84 18.84
CA GLY A 400 3.31 11.83 19.82
C GLY A 400 3.34 13.28 19.31
N PRO A 401 2.63 14.22 19.99
CA PRO A 401 2.41 15.59 19.50
C PRO A 401 3.68 16.42 19.33
N ASP A 402 4.64 16.25 20.24
CA ASP A 402 5.87 17.03 20.28
C ASP A 402 7.00 16.46 19.41
N HIS A 403 6.81 15.26 18.84
CA HIS A 403 7.84 14.60 18.04
C HIS A 403 8.01 15.27 16.66
N LEU A 404 9.19 15.07 16.07
CA LEU A 404 9.54 15.61 14.75
C LEU A 404 8.51 15.23 13.67
N THR A 405 8.11 13.96 13.66
CA THR A 405 7.14 13.42 12.70
C THR A 405 5.82 14.18 12.69
N MET A 406 5.29 14.52 13.86
CA MET A 406 4.03 15.26 13.95
C MET A 406 4.19 16.73 13.52
N LYS A 407 5.33 17.35 13.84
CA LYS A 407 5.64 18.72 13.39
C LYS A 407 5.76 18.80 11.87
N HIS A 408 6.43 17.83 11.25
CA HIS A 408 6.58 17.76 9.80
C HIS A 408 5.25 17.45 9.11
N PHE A 409 4.48 16.47 9.59
CA PHE A 409 3.15 16.16 9.05
C PHE A 409 2.21 17.37 9.07
N LYS A 410 2.22 18.14 10.18
CA LYS A 410 1.46 19.40 10.30
C LYS A 410 1.98 20.53 9.42
N ALA A 411 3.27 20.58 9.09
CA ALA A 411 3.89 21.62 8.30
C ALA A 411 3.75 21.37 6.78
N GLY A 412 4.00 20.14 6.33
CA GLY A 412 3.90 19.70 4.95
C GLY A 412 2.49 19.21 4.61
N MET A 413 2.22 17.92 4.87
CA MET A 413 1.02 17.22 4.39
C MET A 413 -0.30 17.90 4.79
N MET A 414 -0.47 18.31 6.05
CA MET A 414 -1.71 18.99 6.51
C MET A 414 -1.96 20.36 5.87
N ASN A 415 -0.91 20.99 5.30
CA ASN A 415 -1.03 22.27 4.59
C ASN A 415 -1.05 22.11 3.06
N ALA A 416 -1.01 20.87 2.55
CA ALA A 416 -1.07 20.57 1.12
C ALA A 416 -2.50 20.77 0.59
N PRO A 417 -2.76 21.73 -0.33
CA PRO A 417 -4.09 21.95 -0.90
C PRO A 417 -4.77 20.71 -1.49
N SER A 418 -4.00 19.74 -1.98
CA SER A 418 -4.48 18.47 -2.55
C SER A 418 -4.81 17.39 -1.50
N LEU A 419 -4.59 17.62 -0.20
CA LEU A 419 -4.92 16.64 0.85
C LEU A 419 -6.42 16.28 0.89
N ASN A 420 -7.29 17.13 0.33
CA ASN A 420 -8.72 16.82 0.19
C ASN A 420 -9.03 15.73 -0.87
N LYS A 421 -8.02 15.24 -1.61
CA LYS A 421 -8.15 14.17 -2.62
C LYS A 421 -7.78 12.78 -2.11
N ILE A 422 -7.14 12.67 -0.94
CA ILE A 422 -6.61 11.42 -0.38
C ILE A 422 -6.88 11.36 1.13
N ASN A 423 -7.15 10.18 1.67
CA ASN A 423 -7.40 10.02 3.10
C ASN A 423 -6.10 9.89 3.90
N PHE A 424 -6.19 9.96 5.23
CA PHE A 424 -5.10 9.55 6.12
C PHE A 424 -5.61 8.98 7.46
N CYS A 425 -4.83 8.09 8.07
CA CYS A 425 -4.98 7.68 9.46
C CYS A 425 -3.64 7.71 10.19
N MET A 426 -3.67 7.64 11.53
CA MET A 426 -2.46 7.53 12.33
C MET A 426 -2.06 6.06 12.56
N LEU A 427 -0.80 5.74 12.28
CA LEU A 427 -0.10 4.58 12.83
C LEU A 427 0.48 4.98 14.18
N TYR A 428 -0.18 4.58 15.25
CA TYR A 428 0.33 4.73 16.60
C TYR A 428 1.54 3.81 16.81
N GLU A 429 2.71 4.43 17.00
CA GLU A 429 3.97 3.74 17.20
C GLU A 429 4.03 3.21 18.64
N SER A 430 3.46 2.02 18.88
CA SER A 430 3.28 1.48 20.25
C SER A 430 4.57 1.34 21.06
N VAL A 431 5.74 1.43 20.41
CA VAL A 431 7.07 1.55 21.02
C VAL A 431 7.16 2.71 22.02
N ILE A 432 6.39 3.78 21.81
CA ILE A 432 6.27 4.92 22.74
C ILE A 432 5.88 4.48 24.17
N LEU A 433 5.19 3.35 24.32
CA LEU A 433 4.67 2.86 25.60
C LEU A 433 5.70 2.12 26.47
N ASP A 434 6.87 1.74 25.94
CA ASP A 434 7.86 0.90 26.64
C ASP A 434 8.20 1.44 28.04
N ASP A 435 8.62 2.71 28.10
CA ASP A 435 9.04 3.38 29.33
C ASP A 435 7.87 4.07 30.07
N ARG A 436 6.61 3.84 29.65
CA ARG A 436 5.42 4.50 30.18
C ARG A 436 4.63 3.65 31.20
N GLY A 437 5.34 2.77 31.90
CA GLY A 437 4.82 2.00 33.03
C GLY A 437 4.44 0.56 32.66
N ASN A 438 3.29 0.09 33.14
CA ASN A 438 2.83 -1.29 32.98
C ASN A 438 1.33 -1.34 32.62
N TRP A 439 0.87 -2.43 32.02
CA TRP A 439 -0.55 -2.69 31.79
C TRP A 439 -1.27 -3.07 33.09
N ARG A 440 -0.61 -3.85 33.96
CA ARG A 440 -1.20 -4.40 35.21
C ARG A 440 -1.66 -3.37 36.24
N ASP A 441 -1.09 -2.18 36.24
CA ASP A 441 -1.45 -1.07 37.12
C ASP A 441 -2.22 0.06 36.40
N GLY A 442 -2.55 -0.14 35.12
CA GLY A 442 -3.25 0.81 34.27
C GLY A 442 -2.42 1.98 33.75
N SER A 443 -1.12 2.08 34.08
CA SER A 443 -0.30 3.22 33.67
C SER A 443 -0.01 3.26 32.15
N LYS A 444 0.23 2.12 31.50
CA LYS A 444 0.30 2.03 30.02
C LYS A 444 -1.06 2.34 29.37
N GLU A 445 -2.18 1.89 29.96
CA GLU A 445 -3.53 2.22 29.46
C GLU A 445 -3.81 3.73 29.56
N GLU A 446 -3.38 4.39 30.63
CA GLU A 446 -3.53 5.83 30.82
C GLU A 446 -2.57 6.66 29.95
N ALA A 447 -1.41 6.12 29.59
CA ALA A 447 -0.53 6.70 28.59
C ALA A 447 -1.17 6.62 27.19
N LEU A 448 -1.61 5.42 26.79
CA LEU A 448 -2.32 5.17 25.54
C LEU A 448 -3.55 6.09 25.39
N TYR A 449 -4.40 6.18 26.43
CA TYR A 449 -5.56 7.08 26.41
C TYR A 449 -5.17 8.53 26.10
N ARG A 450 -4.11 9.05 26.74
CA ARG A 450 -3.64 10.43 26.53
C ARG A 450 -3.09 10.65 25.13
N ASP A 451 -2.30 9.71 24.61
CA ASP A 451 -1.75 9.83 23.26
C ASP A 451 -2.84 9.69 22.18
N LEU A 452 -3.82 8.78 22.36
CA LEU A 452 -4.95 8.62 21.45
C LEU A 452 -5.91 9.81 21.52
N LYS A 453 -6.10 10.42 22.70
CA LYS A 453 -6.92 11.63 22.84
C LYS A 453 -6.39 12.79 21.99
N VAL A 454 -5.07 12.95 21.87
CA VAL A 454 -4.48 13.94 20.96
C VAL A 454 -4.88 13.64 19.51
N ILE A 455 -4.83 12.38 19.08
CA ILE A 455 -5.23 11.98 17.71
C ILE A 455 -6.71 12.30 17.44
N VAL A 456 -7.58 12.01 18.42
CA VAL A 456 -9.02 12.34 18.37
C VAL A 456 -9.21 13.86 18.23
N ASP A 457 -8.68 14.62 19.18
CA ASP A 457 -8.90 16.06 19.31
C ASP A 457 -8.33 16.87 18.13
N GLU A 458 -7.27 16.39 17.48
CA GLU A 458 -6.60 17.11 16.38
C GLU A 458 -7.06 16.69 14.98
N PHE A 459 -7.49 15.45 14.76
CA PHE A 459 -7.64 14.92 13.39
C PHE A 459 -9.01 14.32 13.04
N PHE A 460 -9.83 13.85 13.98
CA PHE A 460 -11.05 13.08 13.63
C PHE A 460 -12.13 13.89 12.88
N ASP A 461 -12.16 15.20 13.10
CA ASP A 461 -13.04 16.14 12.41
C ASP A 461 -12.51 16.59 11.04
N HIS A 462 -11.27 16.23 10.68
CA HIS A 462 -10.72 16.53 9.36
C HIS A 462 -11.47 15.72 8.27
N PRO A 463 -11.90 16.33 7.15
CA PRO A 463 -12.70 15.64 6.14
C PRO A 463 -11.97 14.43 5.51
N SER A 464 -10.64 14.53 5.34
CA SER A 464 -9.79 13.43 4.85
C SER A 464 -9.38 12.41 5.93
N TYR A 465 -9.88 12.47 7.17
CA TYR A 465 -9.54 11.45 8.16
C TYR A 465 -10.24 10.14 7.81
N LEU A 466 -9.45 9.09 7.58
CA LEU A 466 -9.93 7.80 7.10
C LEU A 466 -10.96 7.18 8.06
N LYS A 467 -12.07 6.74 7.47
CA LYS A 467 -13.18 6.09 8.17
C LYS A 467 -13.54 4.79 7.44
N ILE A 468 -13.55 3.67 8.16
CA ILE A 468 -14.07 2.37 7.67
C ILE A 468 -15.42 2.18 8.34
N ASN A 469 -16.47 1.90 7.57
CA ASN A 469 -17.85 1.82 8.07
C ASN A 469 -18.29 3.08 8.87
N GLY A 470 -17.78 4.26 8.51
CA GLY A 470 -18.00 5.52 9.21
C GLY A 470 -17.20 5.70 10.52
N ARG A 471 -16.47 4.67 10.97
CA ARG A 471 -15.67 4.65 12.20
C ARG A 471 -14.25 5.15 11.89
N PRO A 472 -13.72 6.16 12.60
CA PRO A 472 -12.37 6.69 12.35
C PRO A 472 -11.31 5.61 12.63
N VAL A 473 -10.30 5.52 11.77
CA VAL A 473 -9.27 4.46 11.83
C VAL A 473 -8.07 4.87 12.67
N ILE A 474 -7.56 3.97 13.51
CA ILE A 474 -6.22 4.04 14.12
C ILE A 474 -5.53 2.68 13.96
N ILE A 475 -4.28 2.67 13.54
CA ILE A 475 -3.47 1.45 13.40
C ILE A 475 -2.45 1.40 14.54
N PHE A 476 -2.27 0.24 15.16
CA PHE A 476 -1.26 0.02 16.21
C PHE A 476 -0.06 -0.74 15.66
N TYR A 477 1.13 -0.14 15.74
CA TYR A 477 2.37 -0.80 15.32
C TYR A 477 2.86 -1.83 16.35
N ILE A 478 3.25 -3.02 15.88
CA ILE A 478 3.79 -4.17 16.65
C ILE A 478 3.00 -4.56 17.93
N THR A 479 1.67 -4.63 17.85
CA THR A 479 0.79 -5.06 18.96
C THR A 479 1.28 -6.35 19.63
N ARG A 480 1.73 -7.32 18.81
CA ARG A 480 2.33 -8.61 19.19
C ARG A 480 3.49 -8.58 20.20
N SER A 481 4.11 -7.42 20.43
CA SER A 481 5.17 -7.29 21.44
C SER A 481 4.99 -6.14 22.43
N ARG A 482 4.21 -5.09 22.12
CA ARG A 482 4.02 -3.93 23.02
C ARG A 482 2.65 -3.88 23.68
N MET A 483 1.70 -4.65 23.16
CA MET A 483 0.36 -4.85 23.69
C MET A 483 0.20 -6.36 23.99
N ALA A 484 1.11 -6.87 24.82
CA ALA A 484 1.29 -8.30 25.07
C ALA A 484 0.68 -8.75 26.42
N TYR A 485 0.03 -9.91 26.42
CA TYR A 485 -0.70 -10.45 27.59
C TYR A 485 0.20 -10.86 28.76
N ASP A 486 1.45 -11.22 28.50
CA ASP A 486 2.45 -11.53 29.51
C ASP A 486 2.95 -10.28 30.25
N GLU A 487 2.93 -9.10 29.60
CA GLU A 487 3.01 -7.81 30.28
C GLU A 487 1.71 -7.43 31.02
N GLY A 488 0.61 -8.14 30.78
CA GLY A 488 -0.68 -7.95 31.46
C GLY A 488 -1.64 -7.04 30.72
N PHE A 489 -1.45 -6.85 29.41
CA PHE A 489 -2.46 -6.27 28.53
C PHE A 489 -3.74 -7.13 28.56
N ASP A 490 -4.90 -6.50 28.69
CA ASP A 490 -6.21 -7.16 28.56
C ASP A 490 -6.96 -6.55 27.36
N GLY A 491 -6.68 -7.06 26.17
CA GLY A 491 -7.11 -6.48 24.90
C GLY A 491 -8.59 -6.09 24.84
N PRO A 492 -9.53 -7.02 25.08
CA PRO A 492 -10.97 -6.71 25.05
C PRO A 492 -11.35 -5.56 25.99
N SER A 493 -10.82 -5.54 27.22
CA SER A 493 -11.12 -4.50 28.19
C SER A 493 -10.48 -3.16 27.82
N VAL A 494 -9.19 -3.15 27.45
CA VAL A 494 -8.46 -1.92 27.08
C VAL A 494 -9.08 -1.29 25.82
N ILE A 495 -9.36 -2.06 24.77
CA ILE A 495 -9.95 -1.56 23.53
C ILE A 495 -11.37 -1.03 23.77
N ALA A 496 -12.19 -1.75 24.54
CA ALA A 496 -13.52 -1.26 24.93
C ALA A 496 -13.45 0.00 25.84
N ASN A 497 -12.45 0.09 26.71
CA ASN A 497 -12.19 1.29 27.52
C ASN A 497 -11.77 2.47 26.66
N MET A 498 -10.88 2.28 25.67
CA MET A 498 -10.44 3.37 24.78
C MET A 498 -11.64 3.97 24.04
N ARG A 499 -12.46 3.15 23.36
CA ARG A 499 -13.67 3.65 22.67
C ARG A 499 -14.60 4.41 23.64
N ARG A 500 -14.87 3.84 24.82
CA ARG A 500 -15.76 4.44 25.84
C ARG A 500 -15.22 5.77 26.39
N ARG A 501 -13.92 5.84 26.70
CA ARG A 501 -13.27 7.01 27.32
C ARG A 501 -12.99 8.14 26.33
N LEU A 502 -12.74 7.80 25.07
CA LEU A 502 -12.55 8.78 23.99
C LEU A 502 -13.90 9.30 23.46
N GLY A 503 -14.99 8.55 23.64
CA GLY A 503 -16.33 8.94 23.19
C GLY A 503 -16.60 8.64 21.71
N HIS A 504 -15.72 7.85 21.07
CA HIS A 504 -15.80 7.48 19.66
C HIS A 504 -15.76 5.95 19.50
N ASP A 505 -16.55 5.44 18.58
CA ASP A 505 -16.39 4.06 18.11
C ASP A 505 -15.28 4.01 17.04
N ILE A 506 -14.05 3.81 17.52
CA ILE A 506 -12.83 3.81 16.70
C ILE A 506 -12.62 2.42 16.09
N TYR A 507 -12.27 2.39 14.80
CA TYR A 507 -11.84 1.20 14.07
C TYR A 507 -10.33 0.99 14.29
N PHE A 508 -9.98 0.01 15.11
CA PHE A 508 -8.60 -0.32 15.46
C PHE A 508 -8.06 -1.46 14.60
N ILE A 509 -6.90 -1.23 13.99
CA ILE A 509 -6.18 -2.22 13.17
C ILE A 509 -4.88 -2.61 13.90
N ALA A 510 -4.59 -3.90 14.04
CA ALA A 510 -3.42 -4.39 14.78
C ALA A 510 -2.34 -4.98 13.86
N ASP A 511 -1.09 -4.53 14.01
CA ASP A 511 0.09 -5.16 13.39
C ASP A 511 0.52 -6.41 14.21
N GLU A 512 -0.11 -7.54 13.92
CA GLU A 512 -0.15 -8.72 14.81
C GLU A 512 0.42 -10.02 14.20
N PRO A 513 -0.01 -10.53 13.02
CA PRO A 513 0.43 -11.82 12.50
C PRO A 513 1.95 -11.83 12.23
N PHE A 514 2.64 -12.86 12.71
CA PHE A 514 4.10 -12.92 12.63
C PHE A 514 4.66 -14.34 12.69
N PHE A 515 5.96 -14.49 12.42
CA PHE A 515 6.65 -15.78 12.34
C PHE A 515 6.81 -16.55 13.66
N ASP A 516 6.54 -15.93 14.81
CA ASP A 516 6.91 -16.43 16.14
C ASP A 516 5.80 -16.12 17.17
N TRP A 517 5.98 -16.62 18.40
CA TRP A 517 5.16 -16.28 19.58
C TRP A 517 3.65 -16.48 19.34
N ASP A 518 3.30 -17.65 18.79
CA ASP A 518 1.92 -18.07 18.52
C ASP A 518 1.13 -17.17 17.54
N ASN A 519 1.78 -16.17 16.94
CA ASN A 519 1.19 -15.25 15.94
C ASN A 519 1.02 -15.85 14.53
N LYS A 520 1.26 -17.16 14.36
CA LYS A 520 1.14 -17.87 13.07
C LYS A 520 -0.30 -18.22 12.69
N SER A 521 -1.22 -18.15 13.64
CA SER A 521 -2.63 -18.49 13.49
C SER A 521 -3.47 -17.66 14.47
N PRO A 522 -4.67 -17.21 14.11
CA PRO A 522 -5.57 -16.50 15.02
C PRO A 522 -5.91 -17.26 16.31
N GLU A 523 -6.05 -18.58 16.24
CA GLU A 523 -6.62 -19.40 17.31
C GLU A 523 -5.70 -19.52 18.53
N ASP A 524 -4.39 -19.46 18.30
CA ASP A 524 -3.35 -19.49 19.34
C ASP A 524 -2.94 -18.07 19.79
N ASN A 525 -3.43 -17.02 19.10
CA ASN A 525 -3.06 -15.63 19.34
C ASN A 525 -4.11 -14.89 20.19
N GLY A 526 -3.73 -14.47 21.40
CA GLY A 526 -4.63 -13.76 22.31
C GLY A 526 -5.07 -12.36 21.85
N ASN A 527 -4.29 -11.69 20.99
CA ASN A 527 -4.63 -10.40 20.38
C ASN A 527 -5.56 -10.57 19.17
N ALA A 528 -5.71 -11.77 18.63
CA ALA A 528 -6.66 -12.10 17.59
C ALA A 528 -8.01 -12.47 18.23
N PHE A 529 -7.99 -13.47 19.12
CA PHE A 529 -9.16 -13.97 19.83
C PHE A 529 -8.92 -14.10 21.33
N LYS A 530 -9.86 -13.57 22.11
CA LYS A 530 -9.91 -13.74 23.56
C LYS A 530 -11.31 -14.17 24.00
N ASP A 531 -11.37 -15.32 24.68
CA ASP A 531 -12.60 -15.91 25.24
C ASP A 531 -13.74 -16.02 24.21
N GLY A 532 -13.38 -16.42 22.98
CA GLY A 532 -14.30 -16.57 21.84
C GLY A 532 -14.68 -15.28 21.11
N LYS A 533 -14.02 -14.14 21.42
CA LYS A 533 -14.29 -12.84 20.81
C LYS A 533 -13.05 -12.27 20.14
N GLN A 534 -13.25 -11.66 18.97
CA GLN A 534 -12.23 -10.89 18.27
C GLN A 534 -11.86 -9.64 19.09
N VAL A 535 -10.57 -9.26 19.14
CA VAL A 535 -10.09 -8.15 19.98
C VAL A 535 -10.05 -6.80 19.24
N PHE A 536 -9.36 -6.76 18.09
CA PHE A 536 -9.26 -5.58 17.22
C PHE A 536 -10.22 -5.72 16.02
N ASP A 537 -10.56 -4.63 15.33
CA ASP A 537 -11.53 -4.70 14.23
C ASP A 537 -10.94 -5.36 12.96
N ALA A 538 -9.64 -5.18 12.72
CA ALA A 538 -8.89 -5.83 11.65
C ALA A 538 -7.40 -5.98 12.01
N TYR A 539 -6.65 -6.67 11.14
CA TYR A 539 -5.25 -7.01 11.34
C TYR A 539 -4.41 -6.66 10.10
N THR A 540 -3.14 -6.37 10.29
CA THR A 540 -2.14 -6.17 9.24
C THR A 540 -0.77 -6.65 9.72
N THR A 541 0.27 -6.61 8.89
CA THR A 541 1.55 -7.31 9.12
C THR A 541 2.82 -6.51 8.85
N TYR A 542 2.67 -5.20 8.60
CA TYR A 542 3.71 -4.25 8.20
C TYR A 542 4.67 -4.77 7.11
N ASN A 543 5.86 -5.30 7.43
CA ASN A 543 6.83 -5.80 6.45
C ASN A 543 7.11 -7.31 6.55
N MET A 544 6.70 -7.95 7.65
CA MET A 544 7.13 -9.29 8.06
C MET A 544 8.61 -9.59 7.78
N PHE A 545 9.55 -8.69 8.09
CA PHE A 545 10.97 -8.94 7.85
C PHE A 545 11.67 -9.68 9.00
N ARG A 546 12.55 -10.63 8.68
CA ARG A 546 13.46 -11.28 9.63
C ARG A 546 14.76 -11.79 8.97
N ASN A 547 15.86 -11.10 9.23
CA ASN A 547 17.20 -11.38 8.69
C ASN A 547 17.68 -12.85 8.82
N SER A 548 17.30 -13.56 9.89
CA SER A 548 17.74 -14.95 10.12
C SER A 548 17.13 -15.96 9.14
N VAL A 549 15.97 -15.66 8.54
CA VAL A 549 15.27 -16.56 7.59
C VAL A 549 15.39 -16.14 6.12
N VAL A 550 15.93 -14.94 5.84
CA VAL A 550 16.27 -14.47 4.49
C VAL A 550 17.39 -15.33 3.89
N ARG A 551 17.18 -15.80 2.65
CA ARG A 551 18.19 -16.52 1.86
C ARG A 551 19.04 -15.53 1.08
N GLN A 552 20.31 -15.89 0.81
CA GLN A 552 21.23 -14.99 0.11
C GLN A 552 20.77 -14.77 -1.34
N GLY A 553 20.53 -13.51 -1.72
CA GLY A 553 20.08 -13.14 -3.07
C GLY A 553 18.60 -13.45 -3.37
N GLU A 554 17.78 -13.65 -2.33
CA GLU A 554 16.34 -13.84 -2.46
C GLU A 554 15.62 -12.52 -2.80
N THR A 555 14.54 -12.58 -3.56
CA THR A 555 13.70 -11.41 -3.86
C THR A 555 12.70 -11.18 -2.73
N ALA A 556 12.22 -9.94 -2.57
CA ALA A 556 11.23 -9.63 -1.53
C ALA A 556 9.91 -10.39 -1.76
N THR A 557 9.54 -10.61 -3.02
CA THR A 557 8.39 -11.45 -3.40
C THR A 557 8.59 -12.90 -3.00
N ASP A 558 9.69 -13.56 -3.39
CA ASP A 558 9.90 -14.97 -3.04
C ASP A 558 10.01 -15.17 -1.52
N TYR A 559 10.62 -14.21 -0.81
CA TYR A 559 10.64 -14.19 0.65
C TYR A 559 9.23 -14.14 1.26
N GLN A 560 8.38 -13.20 0.83
CA GLN A 560 7.02 -13.06 1.35
C GLN A 560 6.09 -14.22 0.92
N MET A 561 6.20 -14.72 -0.31
CA MET A 561 5.44 -15.89 -0.76
C MET A 561 5.82 -17.16 0.00
N ARG A 562 7.08 -17.29 0.41
CA ARG A 562 7.58 -18.44 1.18
C ARG A 562 7.19 -18.36 2.66
N GLU A 563 7.41 -17.22 3.30
CA GLU A 563 7.34 -17.10 4.77
C GLU A 563 6.05 -16.45 5.26
N ALA A 564 5.55 -15.41 4.58
CA ALA A 564 4.42 -14.61 5.05
C ALA A 564 3.07 -15.13 4.52
N MET A 565 2.97 -15.47 3.23
CA MET A 565 1.75 -15.94 2.58
C MET A 565 1.08 -17.15 3.29
N PRO A 566 1.81 -18.17 3.81
CA PRO A 566 1.19 -19.27 4.56
C PRO A 566 0.61 -18.86 5.92
N ILE A 567 0.98 -17.70 6.46
CA ILE A 567 0.41 -17.10 7.67
C ILE A 567 -0.78 -16.22 7.27
N TRP A 568 -0.61 -15.36 6.27
CA TRP A 568 -1.69 -14.52 5.74
C TRP A 568 -2.93 -15.33 5.35
N LYS A 569 -2.77 -16.46 4.63
CA LYS A 569 -3.90 -17.33 4.25
C LYS A 569 -4.72 -17.78 5.48
N ARG A 570 -4.05 -18.29 6.53
CA ARG A 570 -4.71 -18.76 7.77
C ARG A 570 -5.43 -17.65 8.54
N TRP A 571 -4.87 -16.44 8.55
CA TRP A 571 -5.49 -15.28 9.18
C TRP A 571 -6.68 -14.75 8.37
N ALA A 572 -6.49 -14.58 7.06
CA ALA A 572 -7.51 -14.12 6.11
C ALA A 572 -8.71 -15.07 6.00
N GLU A 573 -8.51 -16.37 6.22
CA GLU A 573 -9.59 -17.37 6.30
C GLU A 573 -10.58 -17.13 7.46
N GLN A 574 -10.19 -16.40 8.51
CA GLN A 574 -10.94 -16.30 9.78
C GLN A 574 -11.24 -14.87 10.24
N LEU A 575 -10.39 -13.91 9.89
CA LEU A 575 -10.40 -12.55 10.40
C LEU A 575 -10.21 -11.53 9.27
N PRO A 576 -10.67 -10.27 9.47
CA PRO A 576 -10.38 -9.18 8.54
C PRO A 576 -8.88 -8.89 8.53
N LEU A 577 -8.19 -9.40 7.51
CA LEU A 577 -6.78 -9.16 7.27
C LEU A 577 -6.63 -8.16 6.12
N PHE A 578 -5.90 -7.08 6.37
CA PHE A 578 -5.41 -6.15 5.36
C PHE A 578 -3.92 -6.45 5.14
N PRO A 579 -3.59 -7.39 4.23
CA PRO A 579 -2.22 -7.88 4.04
C PRO A 579 -1.33 -6.79 3.46
N ASN A 580 -0.01 -6.93 3.68
CA ASN A 580 0.97 -6.03 3.09
C ASN A 580 1.58 -6.57 1.80
N VAL A 581 2.10 -5.65 0.99
CA VAL A 581 3.09 -5.89 -0.05
C VAL A 581 4.33 -5.05 0.23
N MET A 582 5.50 -5.54 -0.15
CA MET A 582 6.79 -4.89 0.07
C MET A 582 7.71 -5.30 -1.10
N PRO A 583 8.01 -4.38 -2.04
CA PRO A 583 8.68 -4.73 -3.29
C PRO A 583 10.18 -5.05 -3.11
N GLN A 584 10.83 -4.42 -2.13
CA GLN A 584 12.25 -4.58 -1.80
C GLN A 584 12.49 -4.36 -0.30
N TYR A 585 13.68 -4.70 0.18
CA TYR A 585 14.15 -4.37 1.53
C TYR A 585 15.67 -4.25 1.55
N TYR A 586 16.22 -3.13 2.04
CA TYR A 586 17.65 -3.03 2.34
C TYR A 586 17.92 -1.94 3.40
N ASP A 587 18.04 -2.36 4.66
CA ASP A 587 18.14 -1.44 5.78
C ASP A 587 19.57 -0.95 6.12
N PHE A 588 19.62 0.12 6.91
CA PHE A 588 20.85 0.64 7.53
C PHE A 588 21.48 -0.26 8.60
N ARG A 589 20.81 -1.35 9.03
CA ARG A 589 21.23 -2.21 10.15
C ARG A 589 22.20 -3.31 9.68
N GLY A 590 22.47 -3.40 8.38
CA GLY A 590 23.36 -4.40 7.80
C GLY A 590 22.73 -5.79 7.72
N HIS A 591 21.40 -5.86 7.68
CA HIS A 591 20.70 -7.11 7.38
C HIS A 591 20.88 -7.51 5.90
N LYS A 592 20.59 -8.79 5.59
CA LYS A 592 20.58 -9.25 4.20
C LYS A 592 19.49 -8.51 3.42
N PRO A 593 19.81 -7.94 2.25
CA PRO A 593 18.81 -7.29 1.42
C PRO A 593 17.91 -8.31 0.70
N LEU A 594 16.75 -7.82 0.25
CA LEU A 594 15.81 -8.51 -0.60
C LEU A 594 15.57 -7.67 -1.86
N LEU A 595 15.98 -8.17 -3.02
CA LEU A 595 15.87 -7.47 -4.31
C LEU A 595 14.41 -7.39 -4.79
N GLY A 596 14.10 -6.37 -5.59
CA GLY A 596 12.77 -6.12 -6.14
C GLY A 596 12.81 -5.61 -7.58
N ASN A 597 11.81 -5.97 -8.38
CA ASN A 597 11.61 -5.46 -9.74
C ASN A 597 10.10 -5.51 -10.09
N SER A 598 9.68 -4.88 -11.19
CA SER A 598 8.27 -4.84 -11.61
C SER A 598 7.61 -6.22 -11.75
N ALA A 599 8.32 -7.22 -12.28
CA ALA A 599 7.75 -8.54 -12.55
C ALA A 599 7.48 -9.31 -11.24
N ASP A 600 8.45 -9.30 -10.32
CA ASP A 600 8.30 -9.87 -8.99
C ASP A 600 7.25 -9.11 -8.16
N PHE A 601 7.21 -7.78 -8.25
CA PHE A 601 6.20 -6.99 -7.53
C PHE A 601 4.79 -7.23 -8.08
N MET A 602 4.61 -7.32 -9.41
CA MET A 602 3.33 -7.70 -10.02
C MET A 602 2.86 -9.10 -9.59
N LYS A 603 3.78 -10.07 -9.51
CA LYS A 603 3.49 -11.41 -8.95
C LYS A 603 2.99 -11.31 -7.51
N GLN A 604 3.67 -10.54 -6.67
CA GLN A 604 3.25 -10.31 -5.28
C GLN A 604 1.86 -9.65 -5.19
N LEU A 605 1.61 -8.58 -5.95
CA LEU A 605 0.33 -7.87 -5.96
C LEU A 605 -0.84 -8.83 -6.29
N ARG A 606 -0.68 -9.66 -7.33
CA ARG A 606 -1.68 -10.64 -7.76
C ARG A 606 -1.93 -11.73 -6.71
N GLU A 607 -0.89 -12.30 -6.11
CA GLU A 607 -1.01 -13.34 -5.08
C GLU A 607 -1.64 -12.80 -3.78
N VAL A 608 -1.29 -11.59 -3.37
CA VAL A 608 -1.81 -10.96 -2.14
C VAL A 608 -3.24 -10.47 -2.31
N ALA A 609 -3.61 -9.96 -3.49
CA ALA A 609 -5.01 -9.63 -3.81
C ALA A 609 -5.93 -10.87 -3.84
N CYS A 610 -5.37 -12.08 -3.86
CA CYS A 610 -6.10 -13.34 -3.83
C CYS A 610 -6.35 -13.92 -2.43
N LEU A 611 -6.05 -13.18 -1.36
CA LEU A 611 -6.35 -13.62 0.00
C LEU A 611 -7.86 -13.59 0.29
N PRO A 612 -8.40 -14.54 1.07
CA PRO A 612 -9.82 -14.54 1.43
C PRO A 612 -10.26 -13.27 2.17
N GLN A 613 -11.48 -12.81 1.91
CA GLN A 613 -12.07 -11.62 2.53
C GLN A 613 -13.06 -11.99 3.64
N THR A 614 -12.61 -12.75 4.65
CA THR A 614 -13.51 -13.24 5.71
C THR A 614 -13.86 -12.15 6.73
N ASN A 615 -15.15 -12.03 7.07
CA ASN A 615 -15.69 -11.17 8.14
C ASN A 615 -15.45 -9.65 7.98
N PHE A 616 -15.25 -9.15 6.75
CA PHE A 616 -14.98 -7.73 6.50
C PHE A 616 -16.14 -6.79 6.92
N ASP A 617 -17.37 -7.30 7.09
CA ASP A 617 -18.53 -6.56 7.61
C ASP A 617 -18.76 -5.18 6.94
N GLY A 618 -18.56 -5.11 5.62
CA GLY A 618 -18.70 -3.89 4.82
C GLY A 618 -17.44 -3.04 4.69
N ALA A 619 -16.34 -3.39 5.38
CA ALA A 619 -15.03 -2.78 5.13
C ALA A 619 -14.59 -3.04 3.67
N PRO A 620 -13.90 -2.08 3.03
CA PRO A 620 -13.40 -2.27 1.67
C PRO A 620 -12.30 -3.33 1.64
N HIS A 621 -12.08 -3.91 0.47
CA HIS A 621 -10.91 -4.75 0.25
C HIS A 621 -9.66 -3.86 0.23
N ILE A 622 -8.71 -4.08 1.14
CA ILE A 622 -7.55 -3.21 1.36
C ILE A 622 -6.26 -4.02 1.23
N MET A 623 -5.30 -3.46 0.48
CA MET A 623 -3.91 -3.90 0.47
C MET A 623 -3.03 -2.78 1.04
N MET A 624 -2.15 -3.16 1.96
CA MET A 624 -1.22 -2.23 2.62
C MET A 624 0.10 -2.18 1.83
N ILE A 625 0.58 -0.98 1.49
CA ILE A 625 1.84 -0.80 0.79
C ILE A 625 2.93 -0.45 1.80
N THR A 626 3.90 -1.35 1.98
CA THR A 626 5.06 -1.19 2.85
C THR A 626 6.30 -1.00 1.98
N SER A 627 6.66 0.23 1.63
CA SER A 627 6.11 1.52 2.10
C SER A 627 6.05 2.56 0.98
N PHE A 628 5.50 3.75 1.23
CA PHE A 628 5.70 4.86 0.31
C PHE A 628 7.14 5.35 0.35
N ASN A 629 7.65 5.81 1.51
CA ASN A 629 8.94 6.49 1.64
C ASN A 629 9.81 6.04 2.83
N GLU A 630 9.84 4.75 3.18
CA GLU A 630 10.78 4.20 4.17
C GLU A 630 12.17 3.93 3.56
N TRP A 631 12.88 5.00 3.23
CA TRP A 631 14.23 4.94 2.65
C TRP A 631 15.27 4.32 3.61
N TRP A 632 15.06 4.34 4.93
CA TRP A 632 16.01 3.77 5.90
C TRP A 632 15.89 2.25 6.04
N GLU A 633 14.70 1.65 5.89
CA GLU A 633 14.58 0.19 5.70
C GLU A 633 14.71 -0.27 4.24
N GLY A 634 14.74 0.68 3.29
CA GLY A 634 14.87 0.38 1.86
C GLY A 634 13.63 -0.33 1.30
N THR A 635 12.43 0.01 1.77
CA THR A 635 11.15 -0.61 1.34
C THR A 635 10.25 0.30 0.50
N GLN A 636 10.72 1.51 0.22
CA GLN A 636 9.97 2.56 -0.46
C GLN A 636 9.54 2.19 -1.89
N ILE A 637 8.37 2.70 -2.30
CA ILE A 637 7.93 2.76 -3.71
C ILE A 637 8.12 4.16 -4.32
N GLU A 638 8.41 5.18 -3.50
CA GLU A 638 8.71 6.54 -3.95
C GLU A 638 9.83 6.51 -5.00
N PRO A 639 9.74 7.25 -6.12
CA PRO A 639 10.71 7.15 -7.20
C PRO A 639 12.10 7.57 -6.77
N GLU A 640 13.10 6.82 -7.21
CA GLU A 640 14.51 7.19 -7.11
C GLU A 640 14.99 7.96 -8.37
N ASP A 641 16.11 8.67 -8.23
CA ASP A 641 16.66 9.56 -9.27
C ASP A 641 17.31 8.83 -10.47
N GLY A 642 17.45 7.50 -10.38
CA GLY A 642 18.12 6.67 -11.37
C GLY A 642 19.65 6.75 -11.34
N SER A 643 20.24 7.31 -10.28
CA SER A 643 21.69 7.47 -10.14
C SER A 643 22.43 6.13 -10.21
N PRO A 644 23.61 6.05 -10.86
CA PRO A 644 24.36 4.80 -10.97
C PRO A 644 24.82 4.19 -9.65
N ASP A 645 24.82 4.98 -8.57
CA ASP A 645 25.27 4.59 -7.23
C ASP A 645 24.11 4.12 -6.32
N ASN A 646 22.86 4.18 -6.80
CA ASN A 646 21.73 3.56 -6.14
C ASN A 646 21.85 2.03 -6.23
N TRP A 647 21.27 1.32 -5.27
CA TRP A 647 21.43 -0.12 -5.15
C TRP A 647 20.52 -0.90 -6.08
N ASN A 648 19.25 -0.51 -6.24
CA ASN A 648 18.30 -1.23 -7.08
C ASN A 648 18.04 -0.57 -8.45
N ASN A 649 17.95 0.76 -8.53
CA ASN A 649 17.74 1.52 -9.77
C ASN A 649 16.42 1.15 -10.51
N TYR A 650 15.32 1.11 -9.75
CA TYR A 650 13.95 0.90 -10.22
C TYR A 650 13.30 2.18 -10.79
N GLY A 651 13.71 3.37 -10.35
CA GLY A 651 13.12 4.65 -10.82
C GLY A 651 11.62 4.73 -10.52
N PHE A 652 10.76 4.73 -11.54
CA PHE A 652 9.29 4.70 -11.38
C PHE A 652 8.67 3.30 -11.35
N GLN A 653 9.45 2.23 -11.58
CA GLN A 653 8.96 0.88 -11.87
C GLN A 653 7.93 0.34 -10.86
N PHE A 654 8.11 0.55 -9.56
CA PHE A 654 7.15 0.05 -8.56
C PHE A 654 5.81 0.80 -8.60
N MET A 655 5.83 2.12 -8.78
CA MET A 655 4.62 2.91 -8.96
C MET A 655 3.87 2.55 -10.25
N GLU A 656 4.59 2.41 -11.37
CA GLU A 656 4.01 1.98 -12.65
C GLU A 656 3.37 0.59 -12.54
N THR A 657 4.02 -0.33 -11.82
CA THR A 657 3.49 -1.67 -11.54
C THR A 657 2.20 -1.58 -10.73
N LEU A 658 2.17 -0.75 -9.68
CA LEU A 658 0.99 -0.58 -8.82
C LEU A 658 -0.20 0.02 -9.59
N ALA A 659 0.02 1.04 -10.41
CA ALA A 659 -1.02 1.64 -11.25
C ALA A 659 -1.51 0.72 -12.37
N THR A 660 -0.60 -0.05 -12.98
CA THR A 660 -0.95 -1.07 -13.99
C THR A 660 -1.83 -2.13 -13.36
N PHE A 661 -1.46 -2.63 -12.18
CA PHE A 661 -2.26 -3.61 -11.45
C PHE A 661 -3.63 -3.05 -11.04
N LYS A 662 -3.71 -1.79 -10.57
CA LYS A 662 -5.00 -1.16 -10.25
C LYS A 662 -5.93 -1.07 -11.46
N LYS A 663 -5.39 -0.68 -12.62
CA LYS A 663 -6.13 -0.62 -13.89
C LYS A 663 -6.58 -2.00 -14.37
N GLU A 664 -5.74 -3.03 -14.23
CA GLU A 664 -6.14 -4.43 -14.45
C GLU A 664 -7.34 -4.76 -13.55
N MET A 665 -7.20 -4.60 -12.23
CA MET A 665 -8.24 -4.88 -11.23
C MET A 665 -9.56 -4.16 -11.52
N ASP A 666 -9.53 -2.84 -11.72
CA ASP A 666 -10.75 -2.06 -12.00
C ASP A 666 -11.44 -2.49 -13.31
N SER A 667 -10.69 -2.94 -14.31
CA SER A 667 -11.25 -3.46 -15.58
C SER A 667 -11.92 -4.83 -15.44
N LEU A 668 -11.48 -5.62 -14.47
CA LEU A 668 -12.00 -6.96 -14.16
C LEU A 668 -13.17 -6.92 -13.16
N GLY A 669 -13.26 -5.84 -12.38
CA GLY A 669 -14.20 -5.68 -11.28
C GLY A 669 -13.64 -6.15 -9.94
N ALA A 670 -14.52 -6.31 -8.94
CA ALA A 670 -14.12 -6.47 -7.54
C ALA A 670 -13.43 -7.81 -7.18
N TYR A 671 -13.18 -8.71 -8.13
CA TYR A 671 -12.61 -10.03 -7.84
C TYR A 671 -11.61 -10.48 -8.91
N TRP A 672 -10.32 -10.48 -8.55
CA TRP A 672 -9.26 -11.14 -9.30
C TRP A 672 -8.73 -12.31 -8.47
N CYS A 673 -9.37 -13.46 -8.64
CA CYS A 673 -8.69 -14.74 -8.58
C CYS A 673 -9.22 -15.58 -9.74
N PRO A 674 -8.37 -16.02 -10.67
CA PRO A 674 -8.73 -17.13 -11.53
C PRO A 674 -9.05 -18.35 -10.66
N GLU A 675 -10.29 -18.82 -10.72
CA GLU A 675 -10.51 -20.25 -10.48
C GLU A 675 -9.65 -21.01 -11.52
N ASP A 676 -8.91 -22.03 -11.07
CA ASP A 676 -8.01 -22.88 -11.86
C ASP A 676 -6.67 -22.29 -12.36
N THR A 677 -5.73 -22.04 -11.43
CA THR A 677 -4.29 -22.31 -11.66
C THR A 677 -3.70 -23.33 -10.67
N ILE A 678 -4.44 -24.42 -10.42
CA ILE A 678 -3.79 -25.68 -10.05
C ILE A 678 -3.20 -26.25 -11.34
N VAL A 679 -1.91 -26.01 -11.56
CA VAL A 679 -1.17 -26.78 -12.57
C VAL A 679 -1.08 -28.21 -12.06
N GLU A 680 -1.90 -29.10 -12.61
CA GLU A 680 -1.60 -30.53 -12.59
C GLU A 680 -0.27 -30.73 -13.33
N GLU A 681 0.84 -30.80 -12.60
CA GLU A 681 2.06 -31.47 -13.09
C GLU A 681 1.74 -32.97 -13.24
N ALA A 682 1.06 -33.28 -14.34
CA ALA A 682 0.68 -34.63 -14.69
C ALA A 682 1.95 -35.48 -14.87
N ASP A 683 2.02 -36.54 -14.07
CA ASP A 683 3.05 -37.58 -14.01
C ASP A 683 3.41 -38.18 -15.39
N ASN A 684 4.24 -37.46 -16.14
CA ASN A 684 4.89 -37.93 -17.38
C ASN A 684 6.24 -38.58 -17.02
N GLY A 685 6.18 -39.57 -16.12
CA GLY A 685 7.34 -40.07 -15.39
C GLY A 685 7.57 -41.58 -15.38
N LYS A 686 6.89 -42.41 -16.19
CA LYS A 686 7.27 -43.81 -16.55
C LYS A 686 6.36 -44.51 -17.56
N ARG A 687 6.73 -44.50 -18.85
CA ARG A 687 6.62 -45.66 -19.78
C ARG A 687 7.76 -45.59 -20.79
N GLY A 688 8.67 -46.56 -20.71
CA GLY A 688 9.95 -46.60 -21.44
C GLY A 688 10.95 -47.39 -20.62
#